data_AF-A0A7J9WBY1-F1
#
_entry.id   AF-A0A7J9WBY1-F1
#
_cell.length_a   1.000
_cell.length_b   1.000
_cell.length_c   1.000
_cell.angle_alpha   90.00
_cell.angle_beta   90.00
_cell.angle_gamma   90.00
#
_symmetry.space_group_name_H-M   'P 1'
#
loop_
_entity.id
_entity.type
_entity.pdbx_description
1 polymer ?
#
loop_
_entity_poly.entity_id
_entity_poly.type
_entity_poly.pdbx_seq_one_letter_code
_entity_poly.pdbx_strand_id
1 'polypeptide(L)'
;MLNRLVLSAGLNWHDVVVLRSYRRYRRQVGTTFSQTYLDEALVEHPHVARALVDLFDLKFNPERDGSAHEVEVARRRVLERCDAVERLDTDRILRSYLGMIDATLRTNRYATANHGSPPPYLALKFDSAAVPEMPKPVPYREIFVTSPEMEGVHLRGGPVARGGLRWSDRLEDYRTEVLGLMKAQMVKNAVIVPTGSKGGFVLRRPPADPAALRSEVHHQYQIFIRGLLDLTDNVVVSEDRDGSRDVVPPAGVRRLDGDDPYLVVAADRGTATFSDTANAISGEYGFWLGDAFASGGSRGYDHKAMGITARGAWVAVQRHFRELDIDVQTEPINVVGIGDMSGDVFGNGMLQSRAIRLVAAFDHRDIFLDPDPDPEKAFGERRRLFELPRSSWQDYNRELISRGGGVWRRRDKRIPLGEEVRTMLRVGEEELSPPELVRAILRAPTDLLFAGGIGTFVKSSEESHADVGDRANDTIRVNASQVGARVVGEGGNLAFTQRGRIQFARRGGRINTDAIDNSAGVDTSDHEVNLKILLSAVIEDGVIDAGRRDEVLTAVADDVAAQVLRDVYLQTGAVSQELTSSAVGLDSYEELMRDLEAPVSEGTRGDGAIVNVLERDVEILPTTAEMERRAQAGAGLTRPELAVLLGYSKVDLVNRMLASDVPDEPYLQAALDEYFPEPVVKQFGEHIPEHRLRRELVATAVANELVNRMGITYVSRTANELGALAAEVALAYRVARDVASAGDHWGRIEAQDGVMAPALQLEMKAEVDRLVDAYTRSYLRSGVHPVADVVERDHDAFVRLHEAMLSGHLGGHRVRHSEAFDRYFDLGVEEDLAQRILALRDLTLVPDVAAVARRNDQPFDLVAAVFFGLTDALPLGRLATRLRDITPDGPWDRWQHRGLVDDLRDLRRSAAAQALAAHPEGHAEQVVNVYLAQRAEPLKRVAAILSMLDEQENAGLAGVAVAVRALREIVRAPV
;
A
#
# COMPACT_ATOMS: atom_id res chain seq x y z
N MET A 1 36.69 -15.25 24.71
CA MET A 1 36.84 -16.70 24.97
C MET A 1 37.10 -17.49 23.69
N LEU A 2 36.35 -17.24 22.61
CA LEU A 2 36.49 -17.93 21.31
C LEU A 2 37.91 -17.96 20.70
N ASN A 3 38.80 -17.01 21.01
CA ASN A 3 40.20 -17.04 20.54
C ASN A 3 40.96 -18.31 20.98
N ARG A 4 40.50 -19.02 22.02
CA ARG A 4 41.07 -20.32 22.42
C ARG A 4 40.97 -21.38 21.31
N LEU A 5 39.97 -21.27 20.43
CA LEU A 5 39.76 -22.17 19.29
C LEU A 5 40.91 -22.13 18.28
N VAL A 6 41.73 -21.08 18.27
CA VAL A 6 42.93 -21.04 17.45
C VAL A 6 43.88 -22.18 17.82
N LEU A 7 44.03 -22.43 19.12
CA LEU A 7 44.87 -23.50 19.63
C LEU A 7 44.11 -24.83 19.75
N SER A 8 42.87 -24.81 20.26
CA SER A 8 42.14 -26.04 20.56
C SER A 8 41.47 -26.70 19.34
N ALA A 9 41.15 -25.93 18.29
CA ALA A 9 40.48 -26.42 17.08
C ALA A 9 41.30 -26.20 15.80
N GLY A 10 42.51 -25.63 15.90
CA GLY A 10 43.38 -25.35 14.76
C GLY A 10 42.77 -24.33 13.79
N LEU A 11 41.95 -23.40 14.30
CA LEU A 11 41.31 -22.35 13.51
C LEU A 11 42.23 -21.14 13.36
N ASN A 12 42.10 -20.39 12.26
CA ASN A 12 42.74 -19.07 12.18
C ASN A 12 41.82 -17.98 12.77
N TRP A 13 42.33 -16.75 12.87
CA TRP A 13 41.56 -15.67 13.48
C TRP A 13 40.32 -15.27 12.67
N HIS A 14 40.35 -15.38 11.33
CA HIS A 14 39.20 -15.11 10.47
C HIS A 14 38.09 -16.15 10.66
N ASP A 15 38.44 -17.43 10.84
CA ASP A 15 37.47 -18.50 11.14
C ASP A 15 36.75 -18.22 12.47
N VAL A 16 37.50 -17.74 13.47
CA VAL A 16 36.95 -17.31 14.75
C VAL A 16 36.02 -16.09 14.58
N VAL A 17 36.28 -15.19 13.62
CA VAL A 17 35.37 -14.09 13.29
C VAL A 17 34.04 -14.61 12.74
N VAL A 18 34.03 -15.66 11.90
CA VAL A 18 32.80 -16.27 11.38
C VAL A 18 31.93 -16.79 12.52
N LEU A 19 32.48 -17.62 13.41
CA LEU A 19 31.75 -18.15 14.57
C LEU A 19 31.27 -17.03 15.50
N ARG A 20 32.11 -16.01 15.74
CA ARG A 20 31.72 -14.84 16.53
C ARG A 20 30.57 -14.05 15.90
N SER A 21 30.52 -14.00 14.57
CA SER A 21 29.49 -13.29 13.83
C SER A 21 28.15 -13.99 13.94
N TYR A 22 28.11 -15.33 13.80
CA TYR A 22 26.92 -16.12 14.09
C TYR A 22 26.46 -15.98 15.55
N ARG A 23 27.38 -15.96 16.52
CA ARG A 23 27.07 -15.71 17.93
C ARG A 23 26.44 -14.33 18.17
N ARG A 24 26.88 -13.31 17.43
CA ARG A 24 26.34 -11.95 17.51
C ARG A 24 24.96 -11.86 16.88
N TYR A 25 24.83 -12.41 15.68
CA TYR A 25 23.58 -12.50 14.96
C TYR A 25 22.50 -13.24 15.77
N ARG A 26 22.83 -14.41 16.33
CA ARG A 26 21.89 -15.20 17.14
C ARG A 26 21.33 -14.44 18.35
N ARG A 27 22.16 -13.59 18.97
CA ARG A 27 21.70 -12.71 20.07
C ARG A 27 20.58 -11.78 19.60
N GLN A 28 20.72 -11.22 18.40
CA GLN A 28 19.76 -10.29 17.82
C GLN A 28 18.47 -10.97 17.34
N VAL A 29 18.54 -12.20 16.84
CA VAL A 29 17.35 -13.01 16.54
C VAL A 29 16.57 -13.34 17.81
N GLY A 30 17.28 -13.55 18.92
CA GLY A 30 16.73 -13.91 20.22
C GLY A 30 17.28 -15.25 20.69
N THR A 31 17.81 -15.29 21.90
CA THR A 31 18.33 -16.52 22.53
C THR A 31 18.05 -16.50 24.02
N THR A 32 17.71 -17.66 24.59
CA THR A 32 17.58 -17.86 26.04
C THR A 32 18.94 -18.05 26.72
N PHE A 33 20.00 -18.28 25.95
CA PHE A 33 21.35 -18.56 26.46
C PHE A 33 22.22 -17.30 26.56
N SER A 34 23.05 -17.22 27.61
CA SER A 34 24.01 -16.14 27.77
C SER A 34 25.14 -16.23 26.72
N GLN A 35 25.76 -15.09 26.38
CA GLN A 35 26.89 -15.08 25.45
C GLN A 35 28.07 -15.93 25.94
N THR A 36 28.33 -15.92 27.25
CA THR A 36 29.37 -16.74 27.85
C THR A 36 29.10 -18.21 27.61
N TYR A 37 27.88 -18.67 27.83
CA TYR A 37 27.53 -20.08 27.63
C TYR A 37 27.59 -20.51 26.16
N LEU A 38 27.20 -19.63 25.23
CA LEU A 38 27.40 -19.86 23.78
C LEU A 38 28.89 -20.02 23.41
N ASP A 39 29.75 -19.19 24.00
CA ASP A 39 31.19 -19.27 23.79
C ASP A 39 31.79 -20.54 24.44
N GLU A 40 31.31 -20.95 25.63
CA GLU A 40 31.76 -22.18 26.34
C GLU A 40 31.43 -23.42 25.52
N ALA A 41 30.20 -23.52 25.01
CA ALA A 41 29.76 -24.63 24.16
C ALA A 41 30.70 -24.88 22.97
N LEU A 42 31.14 -23.83 22.28
CA LEU A 42 32.08 -23.96 21.17
C LEU A 42 33.50 -24.35 21.64
N VAL A 43 33.96 -23.77 22.76
CA VAL A 43 35.32 -24.00 23.27
C VAL A 43 35.49 -25.38 23.90
N GLU A 44 34.46 -25.91 24.55
CA GLU A 44 34.44 -27.26 25.13
C GLU A 44 34.29 -28.36 24.05
N HIS A 45 33.71 -28.01 22.89
CA HIS A 45 33.54 -28.91 21.74
C HIS A 45 34.31 -28.41 20.50
N PRO A 46 35.67 -28.32 20.56
CA PRO A 46 36.47 -27.72 19.50
C PRO A 46 36.39 -28.51 18.17
N HIS A 47 36.12 -29.82 18.25
CA HIS A 47 35.89 -30.64 17.06
C HIS A 47 34.59 -30.25 16.35
N VAL A 48 33.51 -29.91 17.06
CA VAL A 48 32.28 -29.39 16.42
C VAL A 48 32.56 -28.04 15.79
N ALA A 49 33.24 -27.13 16.52
CA ALA A 49 33.63 -25.82 16.01
C ALA A 49 34.45 -25.92 14.70
N ARG A 50 35.41 -26.85 14.63
CA ARG A 50 36.16 -27.11 13.39
C ARG A 50 35.27 -27.61 12.25
N ALA A 51 34.38 -28.56 12.52
CA ALA A 51 33.48 -29.10 11.49
C ALA A 51 32.51 -28.04 10.95
N LEU A 52 32.03 -27.13 11.80
CA LEU A 52 31.20 -26.00 11.39
C LEU A 52 31.96 -25.08 10.43
N VAL A 53 33.22 -24.76 10.74
CA VAL A 53 34.07 -23.95 9.85
C VAL A 53 34.40 -24.68 8.56
N ASP A 54 34.67 -25.99 8.60
CA ASP A 54 34.88 -26.82 7.40
C ASP A 54 33.68 -26.76 6.47
N LEU A 55 32.47 -26.93 7.01
CA LEU A 55 31.23 -26.81 6.26
C LEU A 55 31.06 -25.41 5.66
N PHE A 56 31.29 -24.36 6.46
CA PHE A 56 31.17 -22.98 5.99
C PHE A 56 32.15 -22.69 4.84
N ASP A 57 33.40 -23.09 4.98
CA ASP A 57 34.43 -22.88 3.96
C ASP A 57 34.11 -23.66 2.68
N LEU A 58 33.67 -24.91 2.78
CA LEU A 58 33.24 -25.70 1.63
C LEU A 58 32.00 -25.12 0.91
N LYS A 59 31.08 -24.50 1.66
CA LYS A 59 29.91 -23.84 1.08
C LYS A 59 30.28 -22.57 0.33
N PHE A 60 31.18 -21.74 0.86
CA PHE A 60 31.31 -20.35 0.39
C PHE A 60 32.64 -19.98 -0.25
N ASN A 61 33.69 -20.80 -0.12
CA ASN A 61 35.01 -20.50 -0.67
C ASN A 61 35.05 -20.82 -2.18
N PRO A 62 35.19 -19.81 -3.06
CA PRO A 62 35.19 -20.03 -4.51
C PRO A 62 36.37 -20.88 -5.02
N GLU A 63 37.47 -20.94 -4.27
CA GLU A 63 38.65 -21.74 -4.63
C GLU A 63 38.50 -23.23 -4.26
N ARG A 64 37.52 -23.55 -3.42
CA ARG A 64 37.18 -24.91 -3.01
C ARG A 64 35.85 -25.26 -3.65
N ASP A 65 35.89 -25.77 -4.87
CA ASP A 65 34.70 -26.21 -5.61
C ASP A 65 34.08 -27.46 -4.96
N GLY A 66 33.46 -27.24 -3.79
CA GLY A 66 32.76 -28.27 -3.05
C GLY A 66 31.49 -28.66 -3.79
N SER A 67 31.46 -29.89 -4.28
CA SER A 67 30.26 -30.49 -4.86
C SER A 67 29.14 -30.53 -3.81
N ALA A 68 27.88 -30.53 -4.26
CA ALA A 68 26.73 -30.65 -3.36
C ALA A 68 26.83 -31.90 -2.45
N HIS A 69 27.44 -32.98 -2.94
CA HIS A 69 27.70 -34.19 -2.18
C HIS A 69 28.69 -33.97 -1.02
N GLU A 70 29.81 -33.28 -1.26
CA GLU A 70 30.79 -33.00 -0.21
C GLU A 70 30.25 -32.08 0.87
N VAL A 71 29.43 -31.09 0.49
CA VAL A 71 28.73 -30.23 1.45
C VAL A 71 27.81 -31.05 2.35
N GLU A 72 27.04 -31.99 1.79
CA GLU A 72 26.16 -32.86 2.57
C GLU A 72 26.95 -33.82 3.48
N VAL A 73 28.10 -34.33 3.03
CA VAL A 73 28.99 -35.16 3.86
C VAL A 73 29.56 -34.34 5.02
N ALA A 74 30.03 -33.11 4.76
CA ALA A 74 30.53 -32.21 5.80
C ALA A 74 29.42 -31.84 6.80
N ARG A 75 28.21 -31.60 6.31
CA ARG A 75 27.01 -31.34 7.13
C ARG A 75 26.68 -32.52 8.04
N ARG A 76 26.66 -33.74 7.50
CA ARG A 76 26.45 -34.97 8.28
C ARG A 76 27.50 -35.14 9.37
N ARG A 77 28.77 -34.82 9.08
CA ARG A 77 29.86 -34.86 10.05
C ARG A 77 29.65 -33.88 11.21
N VAL A 78 29.05 -32.72 10.96
CA VAL A 78 28.65 -31.79 12.05
C VAL A 78 27.58 -32.45 12.92
N LEU A 79 26.54 -33.01 12.30
CA LEU A 79 25.45 -33.67 13.02
C LEU A 79 25.94 -34.85 13.88
N GLU A 80 26.77 -35.73 13.32
CA GLU A 80 27.39 -36.85 14.06
C GLU A 80 28.20 -36.38 15.28
N ARG A 81 28.89 -35.23 15.16
CA ARG A 81 29.64 -34.63 16.28
C ARG A 81 28.71 -34.00 17.32
N CYS A 82 27.60 -33.41 16.90
CA CYS A 82 26.57 -32.91 17.81
C CYS A 82 25.86 -34.06 18.55
N ASP A 83 25.59 -35.18 17.89
CA ASP A 83 24.96 -36.37 18.50
C ASP A 83 25.80 -36.96 19.66
N ALA A 84 27.12 -36.71 19.65
CA ALA A 84 28.04 -37.12 20.72
C ALA A 84 28.05 -36.16 21.94
N VAL A 85 27.28 -35.07 21.92
CA VAL A 85 27.22 -34.08 23.01
C VAL A 85 26.18 -34.50 24.05
N GLU A 86 26.64 -34.78 25.27
CA GLU A 86 25.76 -35.29 26.35
C GLU A 86 24.73 -34.27 26.86
N ARG A 87 25.07 -32.98 26.87
CA ARG A 87 24.21 -31.91 27.39
C ARG A 87 23.30 -31.37 26.29
N LEU A 88 21.98 -31.54 26.46
CA LEU A 88 20.97 -31.10 25.51
C LEU A 88 21.05 -29.60 25.16
N ASP A 89 21.29 -28.73 26.14
CA ASP A 89 21.41 -27.29 25.89
C ASP A 89 22.63 -26.98 25.01
N THR A 90 23.75 -27.67 25.24
CA THR A 90 24.97 -27.51 24.43
C THR A 90 24.75 -28.03 23.01
N ASP A 91 24.08 -29.17 22.86
CA ASP A 91 23.67 -29.70 21.55
C ASP A 91 22.77 -28.70 20.80
N ARG A 92 21.75 -28.15 21.46
CA ARG A 92 20.85 -27.13 20.87
C ARG A 92 21.62 -25.89 20.41
N ILE A 93 22.60 -25.43 21.20
CA ILE A 93 23.47 -24.31 20.82
C ILE A 93 24.25 -24.65 19.54
N LEU A 94 24.92 -25.79 19.50
CA LEU A 94 25.77 -26.20 18.37
C LEU A 94 24.94 -26.45 17.10
N ARG A 95 23.76 -27.06 17.22
CA ARG A 95 22.81 -27.20 16.10
C ARG A 95 22.24 -25.86 15.63
N SER A 96 22.10 -24.87 16.51
CA SER A 96 21.72 -23.52 16.10
C SER A 96 22.79 -22.87 15.21
N TYR A 97 24.08 -23.08 15.49
CA TYR A 97 25.15 -22.64 14.57
C TYR A 97 25.07 -23.34 13.21
N LEU A 98 24.85 -24.66 13.20
CA LEU A 98 24.64 -25.41 11.96
C LEU A 98 23.47 -24.83 11.16
N GLY A 99 22.32 -24.61 11.80
CA GLY A 99 21.15 -24.04 11.14
C GLY A 99 21.38 -22.64 10.56
N MET A 100 22.16 -21.79 11.24
CA MET A 100 22.53 -20.47 10.69
C MET A 100 23.51 -20.57 9.50
N ILE A 101 24.44 -21.53 9.50
CA ILE A 101 25.33 -21.80 8.34
C ILE A 101 24.52 -22.37 7.17
N ASP A 102 23.55 -23.23 7.45
CA ASP A 102 22.61 -23.76 6.45
C ASP A 102 21.80 -22.64 5.81
N ALA A 103 21.28 -21.72 6.64
CA ALA A 103 20.50 -20.55 6.21
C ALA A 103 21.31 -19.42 5.54
N THR A 104 22.65 -19.48 5.57
CA THR A 104 23.50 -18.47 4.92
C THR A 104 23.48 -18.67 3.40
N LEU A 105 23.23 -17.60 2.65
CA LEU A 105 23.14 -17.60 1.18
C LEU A 105 24.39 -17.03 0.51
N ARG A 106 24.97 -15.97 1.08
CA ARG A 106 26.15 -15.26 0.54
C ARG A 106 27.02 -14.73 1.66
N THR A 107 28.32 -14.59 1.40
CA THR A 107 29.28 -13.95 2.32
C THR A 107 30.45 -13.32 1.57
N ASN A 108 30.96 -12.20 2.08
CA ASN A 108 32.12 -11.50 1.53
C ASN A 108 33.45 -12.00 2.13
N ARG A 109 33.42 -13.09 2.92
CA ARG A 109 34.60 -13.66 3.60
C ARG A 109 35.79 -13.92 2.66
N TYR A 110 35.52 -14.26 1.40
CA TYR A 110 36.52 -14.58 0.38
C TYR A 110 36.62 -13.51 -0.72
N ALA A 111 35.82 -12.45 -0.63
CA ALA A 111 35.86 -11.34 -1.57
C ALA A 111 37.11 -10.49 -1.31
N THR A 112 37.96 -10.34 -2.33
CA THR A 112 39.20 -9.52 -2.25
C THR A 112 39.30 -8.47 -3.36
N ALA A 113 38.51 -8.62 -4.43
CA ALA A 113 38.63 -7.83 -5.66
C ALA A 113 38.40 -6.33 -5.46
N ASN A 114 37.38 -5.95 -4.68
CA ASN A 114 37.02 -4.54 -4.48
C ASN A 114 37.91 -3.83 -3.44
N HIS A 115 38.70 -4.58 -2.66
CA HIS A 115 39.42 -4.05 -1.49
C HIS A 115 40.94 -4.24 -1.56
N GLY A 116 41.45 -4.97 -2.56
CA GLY A 116 42.87 -5.34 -2.70
C GLY A 116 43.42 -6.26 -1.59
N SER A 117 42.62 -6.50 -0.54
CA SER A 117 42.89 -7.31 0.64
C SER A 117 41.56 -7.78 1.24
N PRO A 118 41.55 -8.80 2.13
CA PRO A 118 40.32 -9.19 2.81
C PRO A 118 39.69 -8.01 3.56
N PRO A 119 38.38 -7.75 3.42
CA PRO A 119 37.74 -6.60 4.04
C PRO A 119 37.87 -6.64 5.57
N PRO A 120 38.02 -5.49 6.24
CA PRO A 120 38.14 -5.41 7.70
C PRO A 120 36.80 -5.67 8.44
N TYR A 121 35.80 -6.15 7.73
CA TYR A 121 34.44 -6.44 8.18
C TYR A 121 33.92 -7.71 7.48
N LEU A 122 32.93 -8.37 8.08
CA LEU A 122 32.27 -9.55 7.52
C LEU A 122 30.79 -9.24 7.27
N ALA A 123 30.30 -9.63 6.10
CA ALA A 123 28.90 -9.60 5.73
C ALA A 123 28.38 -11.05 5.49
N LEU A 124 27.16 -11.31 5.99
CA LEU A 124 26.44 -12.58 5.84
C LEU A 124 25.01 -12.27 5.38
N LYS A 125 24.58 -12.84 4.25
CA LYS A 125 23.19 -12.79 3.79
C LYS A 125 22.48 -14.08 4.20
N PHE A 126 21.30 -13.97 4.80
CA PHE A 126 20.50 -15.08 5.30
C PHE A 126 19.19 -15.22 4.54
N ASP A 127 18.79 -16.48 4.33
CA ASP A 127 17.37 -16.84 4.20
C ASP A 127 16.74 -16.80 5.58
N SER A 128 16.00 -15.74 5.92
CA SER A 128 15.48 -15.56 7.28
C SER A 128 14.51 -16.67 7.68
N ALA A 129 13.78 -17.27 6.73
CA ALA A 129 12.83 -18.35 7.01
C ALA A 129 13.54 -19.66 7.37
N ALA A 130 14.77 -19.84 6.88
CA ALA A 130 15.61 -20.99 7.25
C ALA A 130 16.38 -20.77 8.56
N VAL A 131 16.43 -19.55 9.12
CA VAL A 131 17.12 -19.28 10.39
C VAL A 131 16.34 -19.89 11.56
N PRO A 132 16.98 -20.72 12.41
CA PRO A 132 16.29 -21.34 13.55
C PRO A 132 15.71 -20.33 14.53
N GLU A 133 14.47 -20.56 14.97
CA GLU A 133 13.76 -19.77 15.99
C GLU A 133 13.64 -18.27 15.63
N MET A 134 13.55 -17.96 14.34
CA MET A 134 13.32 -16.59 13.86
C MET A 134 11.96 -16.06 14.37
N PRO A 135 11.91 -14.92 15.08
CA PRO A 135 10.64 -14.33 15.50
C PRO A 135 9.86 -13.79 14.30
N LYS A 136 8.53 -13.84 14.41
CA LYS A 136 7.61 -13.25 13.45
C LYS A 136 7.49 -11.72 13.62
N PRO A 137 7.19 -10.96 12.55
CA PRO A 137 7.15 -11.41 11.15
C PRO A 137 8.56 -11.73 10.62
N VAL A 138 8.65 -12.71 9.73
CA VAL A 138 9.93 -13.18 9.17
C VAL A 138 10.28 -12.33 7.94
N PRO A 139 11.43 -11.65 7.86
CA PRO A 139 11.84 -10.95 6.65
C PRO A 139 12.12 -11.92 5.50
N TYR A 140 11.96 -11.51 4.24
CA TYR A 140 12.40 -12.30 3.08
C TYR A 140 13.89 -12.62 3.17
N ARG A 141 14.75 -11.61 3.38
CA ARG A 141 16.19 -11.77 3.53
C ARG A 141 16.75 -10.79 4.57
N GLU A 142 17.85 -11.20 5.20
CA GLU A 142 18.59 -10.38 6.16
C GLU A 142 20.08 -10.35 5.82
N ILE A 143 20.66 -9.16 5.73
CA ILE A 143 22.11 -8.98 5.62
C ILE A 143 22.64 -8.49 6.96
N PHE A 144 23.50 -9.29 7.60
CA PHE A 144 24.21 -8.93 8.82
C PHE A 144 25.64 -8.50 8.48
N VAL A 145 26.05 -7.31 8.93
CA VAL A 145 27.39 -6.77 8.74
C VAL A 145 28.04 -6.52 10.09
N THR A 146 29.29 -6.93 10.25
CA THR A 146 30.05 -6.69 11.48
C THR A 146 31.51 -6.34 11.21
N SER A 147 31.98 -5.25 11.81
CA SER A 147 33.39 -4.85 11.89
C SER A 147 33.85 -4.93 13.36
N PRO A 148 35.11 -4.69 13.73
CA PRO A 148 35.57 -4.51 15.12
C PRO A 148 34.89 -3.38 15.92
N GLU A 149 34.28 -2.40 15.24
CA GLU A 149 33.68 -1.23 15.89
C GLU A 149 32.15 -1.10 15.66
N MET A 150 31.58 -1.84 14.70
CA MET A 150 30.16 -1.74 14.32
C MET A 150 29.48 -3.11 14.15
N GLU A 151 28.19 -3.16 14.44
CA GLU A 151 27.27 -4.22 14.00
C GLU A 151 26.06 -3.58 13.31
N GLY A 152 25.53 -4.23 12.26
CA GLY A 152 24.37 -3.75 11.55
C GLY A 152 23.59 -4.87 10.86
N VAL A 153 22.31 -4.64 10.67
CA VAL A 153 21.38 -5.52 9.95
C VAL A 153 20.62 -4.74 8.90
N HIS A 154 20.36 -5.36 7.75
CA HIS A 154 19.44 -4.87 6.73
C HIS A 154 18.40 -5.95 6.42
N LEU A 155 17.14 -5.66 6.71
CA LEU A 155 16.00 -6.57 6.58
C LEU A 155 15.19 -6.18 5.34
N ARG A 156 14.80 -7.14 4.51
CA ARG A 156 13.99 -6.92 3.30
C ARG A 156 12.70 -7.73 3.37
N GLY A 157 11.60 -7.13 2.92
CA GLY A 157 10.32 -7.82 2.71
C GLY A 157 10.24 -8.58 1.39
N GLY A 158 11.15 -8.35 0.43
CA GLY A 158 11.12 -8.98 -0.89
C GLY A 158 12.34 -8.66 -1.78
N PRO A 159 12.33 -9.18 -3.03
CA PRO A 159 13.45 -9.02 -3.98
C PRO A 159 13.60 -7.58 -4.50
N VAL A 160 12.53 -6.81 -4.64
CA VAL A 160 12.60 -5.37 -4.92
C VAL A 160 12.13 -4.65 -3.67
N ALA A 161 13.06 -4.16 -2.85
CA ALA A 161 12.75 -3.57 -1.55
C ALA A 161 13.58 -2.33 -1.27
N ARG A 162 12.99 -1.41 -0.51
CA ARG A 162 13.58 -0.09 -0.20
C ARG A 162 13.31 0.33 1.22
N GLY A 163 14.28 1.03 1.82
CA GLY A 163 14.13 1.54 3.16
C GLY A 163 15.31 2.33 3.71
N GLY A 164 15.01 3.09 4.76
CA GLY A 164 15.98 3.93 5.44
C GLY A 164 17.01 3.12 6.25
N LEU A 165 18.23 3.64 6.36
CA LEU A 165 19.28 3.11 7.23
C LEU A 165 19.44 3.96 8.50
N ARG A 166 19.15 3.40 9.66
CA ARG A 166 19.19 4.09 10.95
C ARG A 166 20.52 3.89 11.69
N TRP A 167 21.04 4.95 12.30
CA TRP A 167 21.97 4.79 13.41
C TRP A 167 21.19 4.65 14.72
N SER A 168 21.43 3.57 15.46
CA SER A 168 20.78 3.29 16.75
C SER A 168 21.80 3.30 17.89
N ASP A 169 21.34 3.71 19.07
CA ASP A 169 22.05 3.58 20.34
C ASP A 169 21.69 2.29 21.11
N ARG A 170 20.81 1.45 20.54
CA ARG A 170 20.30 0.21 21.15
C ARG A 170 21.16 -1.01 20.82
N LEU A 171 22.39 -1.06 21.34
CA LEU A 171 23.34 -2.17 21.09
C LEU A 171 22.77 -3.56 21.45
N GLU A 172 21.84 -3.64 22.39
CA GLU A 172 21.29 -4.89 22.90
C GLU A 172 20.23 -5.51 21.98
N ASP A 173 19.38 -4.69 21.34
CA ASP A 173 18.18 -5.13 20.63
C ASP A 173 17.86 -4.32 19.35
N TYR A 174 18.88 -3.74 18.70
CA TYR A 174 18.72 -2.96 17.46
C TYR A 174 18.01 -3.72 16.33
N ARG A 175 18.15 -5.04 16.23
CA ARG A 175 17.42 -5.81 15.21
C ARG A 175 15.91 -5.74 15.43
N THR A 176 15.45 -5.81 16.68
CA THR A 176 14.02 -5.66 17.03
C THR A 176 13.50 -4.28 16.64
N GLU A 177 14.32 -3.23 16.86
CA GLU A 177 13.99 -1.88 16.40
C GLU A 177 13.87 -1.83 14.87
N VAL A 178 14.87 -2.34 14.14
CA VAL A 178 14.88 -2.36 12.67
C VAL A 178 13.72 -3.17 12.11
N LEU A 179 13.38 -4.30 12.73
CA LEU A 179 12.24 -5.14 12.33
C LEU A 179 10.91 -4.40 12.47
N GLY A 180 10.69 -3.71 13.59
CA GLY A 180 9.49 -2.89 13.80
C GLY A 180 9.36 -1.78 12.76
N LEU A 181 10.47 -1.17 12.36
CA LEU A 181 10.50 -0.13 11.31
C LEU A 181 10.28 -0.72 9.91
N MET A 182 10.87 -1.87 9.60
CA MET A 182 10.65 -2.58 8.33
C MET A 182 9.16 -2.91 8.17
N LYS A 183 8.52 -3.41 9.25
CA LYS A 183 7.09 -3.71 9.25
C LYS A 183 6.26 -2.48 8.90
N ALA A 184 6.50 -1.36 9.57
CA ALA A 184 5.79 -0.11 9.27
C ALA A 184 6.01 0.32 7.82
N GLN A 185 7.21 0.11 7.27
CA GLN A 185 7.53 0.42 5.89
C GLN A 185 6.81 -0.51 4.89
N MET A 186 6.58 -1.78 5.21
CA MET A 186 5.88 -2.72 4.32
C MET A 186 4.44 -2.27 4.02
N VAL A 187 3.69 -1.84 5.05
CA VAL A 187 2.34 -1.31 4.87
C VAL A 187 2.37 0.02 4.14
N LYS A 188 3.31 0.90 4.50
CA LYS A 188 3.47 2.22 3.86
C LYS A 188 3.85 2.12 2.38
N ASN A 189 4.61 1.09 1.99
CA ASN A 189 5.05 0.89 0.61
C ASN A 189 4.01 0.20 -0.27
N ALA A 190 2.81 -0.10 0.23
CA ALA A 190 1.78 -0.77 -0.55
C ALA A 190 1.34 0.00 -1.83
N VAL A 191 1.72 1.29 -1.92
CA VAL A 191 1.37 2.18 -3.05
C VAL A 191 2.50 2.34 -4.06
N ILE A 192 3.69 1.79 -3.80
CA ILE A 192 4.88 1.93 -4.66
C ILE A 192 5.40 0.57 -5.12
N VAL A 193 6.36 0.58 -6.05
CA VAL A 193 6.98 -0.65 -6.56
C VAL A 193 7.75 -1.44 -5.48
N PRO A 194 8.74 -0.85 -4.77
CA PRO A 194 9.55 -1.62 -3.84
C PRO A 194 8.79 -1.89 -2.55
N THR A 195 8.76 -3.15 -2.11
CA THR A 195 8.28 -3.48 -0.76
C THR A 195 9.19 -2.89 0.33
N GLY A 196 8.76 -2.99 1.58
CA GLY A 196 9.49 -2.43 2.72
C GLY A 196 10.84 -3.12 2.96
N SER A 197 11.90 -2.33 3.12
CA SER A 197 13.12 -2.75 3.79
C SER A 197 13.44 -1.83 4.96
N LYS A 198 14.38 -2.23 5.81
CA LYS A 198 15.00 -1.32 6.77
C LYS A 198 16.38 -1.81 7.15
N GLY A 199 17.32 -0.89 7.27
CA GLY A 199 18.61 -1.18 7.89
C GLY A 199 18.82 -0.40 9.17
N GLY A 200 19.68 -0.92 10.03
CA GLY A 200 20.18 -0.20 11.18
C GLY A 200 21.52 -0.72 11.65
N PHE A 201 22.34 0.18 12.17
CA PHE A 201 23.66 -0.14 12.69
C PHE A 201 23.93 0.57 14.02
N VAL A 202 24.80 -0.03 14.82
CA VAL A 202 25.19 0.42 16.16
C VAL A 202 26.70 0.51 16.27
N LEU A 203 27.17 1.49 17.06
CA LEU A 203 28.58 1.58 17.44
C LEU A 203 28.82 0.78 18.72
N ARG A 204 29.88 -0.02 18.73
CA ARG A 204 30.26 -0.78 19.94
C ARG A 204 31.10 0.02 20.91
N ARG A 205 31.79 1.05 20.42
CA ARG A 205 32.63 1.96 21.21
C ARG A 205 32.33 3.41 20.81
N PRO A 206 31.12 3.92 21.09
CA PRO A 206 30.77 5.29 20.71
C PRO A 206 31.69 6.29 21.43
N PRO A 207 32.34 7.21 20.70
CA PRO A 207 33.08 8.30 21.32
C PRO A 207 32.19 9.16 22.22
N ALA A 208 32.73 9.63 23.35
CA ALA A 208 32.00 10.53 24.25
C ALA A 208 31.88 11.95 23.67
N ASP A 209 32.86 12.39 22.87
CA ASP A 209 32.82 13.69 22.20
C ASP A 209 31.82 13.70 21.04
N PRO A 210 30.87 14.65 20.97
CA PRO A 210 29.85 14.68 19.92
C PRO A 210 30.38 14.84 18.49
N ALA A 211 31.50 15.54 18.28
CA ALA A 211 32.06 15.73 16.94
C ALA A 211 32.77 14.47 16.45
N ALA A 212 33.53 13.81 17.34
CA ALA A 212 34.11 12.51 17.10
C ALA A 212 33.02 11.45 16.88
N LEU A 213 31.93 11.47 17.65
CA LEU A 213 30.80 10.56 17.47
C LEU A 213 30.17 10.69 16.09
N ARG A 214 29.89 11.92 15.63
CA ARG A 214 29.33 12.13 14.27
C ARG A 214 30.24 11.60 13.18
N SER A 215 31.55 11.84 13.32
CA SER A 215 32.55 11.36 12.35
C SER A 215 32.64 9.83 12.35
N GLU A 216 32.60 9.20 13.52
CA GLU A 216 32.61 7.74 13.66
C GLU A 216 31.34 7.10 13.10
N VAL A 217 30.16 7.68 13.37
CA VAL A 217 28.89 7.23 12.78
C VAL A 217 28.94 7.29 11.25
N HIS A 218 29.47 8.37 10.69
CA HIS A 218 29.64 8.50 9.23
C HIS A 218 30.62 7.46 8.68
N HIS A 219 31.76 7.24 9.33
CA HIS A 219 32.74 6.23 8.91
C HIS A 219 32.16 4.80 8.94
N GLN A 220 31.49 4.43 10.02
CA GLN A 220 30.88 3.09 10.14
C GLN A 220 29.67 2.90 9.20
N TYR A 221 28.95 3.98 8.88
CA TYR A 221 27.92 3.95 7.83
C TYR A 221 28.51 3.56 6.47
N GLN A 222 29.67 4.11 6.10
CA GLN A 222 30.33 3.74 4.84
C GLN A 222 30.73 2.26 4.82
N ILE A 223 31.24 1.73 5.93
CA ILE A 223 31.54 0.29 6.08
C ILE A 223 30.27 -0.54 5.93
N PHE A 224 29.16 -0.10 6.52
CA PHE A 224 27.89 -0.81 6.42
C PHE A 224 27.40 -0.90 4.97
N ILE A 225 27.37 0.22 4.24
CA ILE A 225 26.99 0.25 2.81
C ILE A 225 27.88 -0.67 1.97
N ARG A 226 29.20 -0.62 2.16
CA ARG A 226 30.14 -1.49 1.44
C ARG A 226 29.88 -2.96 1.73
N GLY A 227 29.58 -3.32 2.98
CA GLY A 227 29.19 -4.68 3.34
C GLY A 227 27.88 -5.16 2.71
N LEU A 228 26.94 -4.26 2.43
CA LEU A 228 25.73 -4.60 1.67
C LEU A 228 26.08 -4.84 0.19
N LEU A 229 26.78 -3.91 -0.44
CA LEU A 229 27.16 -3.99 -1.87
C LEU A 229 28.11 -5.16 -2.18
N ASP A 230 28.96 -5.56 -1.23
CA ASP A 230 29.81 -6.75 -1.36
C ASP A 230 28.99 -8.05 -1.56
N LEU A 231 27.67 -8.06 -1.26
CA LEU A 231 26.80 -9.23 -1.42
C LEU A 231 25.69 -9.06 -2.47
N THR A 232 25.57 -7.88 -3.10
CA THR A 232 24.50 -7.54 -4.05
C THR A 232 24.99 -7.70 -5.49
N ASP A 233 24.18 -8.34 -6.34
CA ASP A 233 24.57 -8.52 -7.74
C ASP A 233 24.61 -7.17 -8.48
N ASN A 234 25.51 -7.02 -9.45
CA ASN A 234 25.55 -5.84 -10.31
C ASN A 234 25.03 -6.17 -11.70
N VAL A 235 24.86 -5.14 -12.52
CA VAL A 235 24.19 -5.26 -13.81
C VAL A 235 25.02 -4.49 -14.81
N VAL A 236 25.49 -5.22 -15.81
CA VAL A 236 26.48 -4.74 -16.76
C VAL A 236 25.97 -4.97 -18.17
N VAL A 237 26.36 -4.09 -19.08
CA VAL A 237 26.12 -4.28 -20.51
C VAL A 237 27.02 -5.43 -20.99
N SER A 238 26.42 -6.42 -21.64
CA SER A 238 27.09 -7.59 -22.19
C SER A 238 27.90 -7.18 -23.42
N GLU A 239 29.21 -7.47 -23.41
CA GLU A 239 30.09 -7.24 -24.57
C GLU A 239 29.80 -8.22 -25.72
N ASP A 240 29.22 -9.39 -25.42
CA ASP A 240 29.08 -10.53 -26.34
C ASP A 240 27.68 -10.67 -26.98
N ARG A 241 26.68 -9.92 -26.52
CA ARG A 241 25.27 -10.06 -26.95
C ARG A 241 24.62 -8.69 -27.16
N ASP A 242 24.83 -8.09 -28.33
CA ASP A 242 24.03 -6.97 -28.90
C ASP A 242 23.53 -5.91 -27.89
N GLY A 243 24.38 -5.50 -26.93
CA GLY A 243 24.02 -4.50 -25.90
C GLY A 243 23.06 -4.98 -24.80
N SER A 244 22.70 -6.26 -24.74
CA SER A 244 21.86 -6.83 -23.67
C SER A 244 22.51 -6.71 -22.29
N ARG A 245 21.71 -6.59 -21.22
CA ARG A 245 22.20 -6.40 -19.84
C ARG A 245 22.24 -7.74 -19.08
N ASP A 246 23.39 -8.09 -18.52
CA ASP A 246 23.59 -9.30 -17.73
C ASP A 246 23.67 -8.99 -16.23
N VAL A 247 23.08 -9.86 -15.39
CA VAL A 247 23.24 -9.80 -13.93
C VAL A 247 24.50 -10.57 -13.55
N VAL A 248 25.46 -9.89 -12.92
CA VAL A 248 26.75 -10.44 -12.52
C VAL A 248 26.94 -10.42 -11.00
N PRO A 249 27.36 -11.55 -10.38
CA PRO A 249 27.63 -11.57 -8.95
C PRO A 249 28.90 -10.80 -8.56
N PRO A 250 29.02 -10.34 -7.31
CA PRO A 250 30.26 -9.80 -6.79
C PRO A 250 31.41 -10.80 -6.90
N ALA A 251 32.58 -10.33 -7.32
CA ALA A 251 33.76 -11.17 -7.46
C ALA A 251 34.18 -11.81 -6.11
N GLY A 252 34.40 -13.12 -6.12
CA GLY A 252 34.78 -13.88 -4.91
C GLY A 252 33.61 -14.23 -3.99
N VAL A 253 32.36 -14.08 -4.44
CA VAL A 253 31.15 -14.47 -3.69
C VAL A 253 30.42 -15.59 -4.42
N ARG A 254 30.23 -16.73 -3.75
CA ARG A 254 29.35 -17.81 -4.23
C ARG A 254 27.89 -17.48 -3.91
N ARG A 255 27.01 -17.62 -4.91
CA ARG A 255 25.56 -17.48 -4.76
C ARG A 255 24.91 -18.84 -4.47
N LEU A 256 24.13 -18.91 -3.40
CA LEU A 256 23.26 -20.06 -3.10
C LEU A 256 21.77 -19.71 -3.27
N ASP A 257 21.48 -18.54 -3.82
CA ASP A 257 20.18 -17.99 -4.18
C ASP A 257 20.21 -17.48 -5.63
N GLY A 258 19.05 -17.08 -6.15
CA GLY A 258 18.91 -16.46 -7.48
C GLY A 258 19.51 -15.05 -7.56
N ASP A 259 19.26 -14.39 -8.69
CA ASP A 259 19.70 -13.03 -8.96
C ASP A 259 19.12 -12.03 -7.94
N ASP A 260 19.97 -11.16 -7.39
CA ASP A 260 19.59 -10.11 -6.45
C ASP A 260 20.31 -8.77 -6.75
N PRO A 261 19.95 -8.11 -7.87
CA PRO A 261 20.62 -6.88 -8.29
C PRO A 261 20.04 -5.59 -7.72
N TYR A 262 18.92 -5.66 -6.99
CA TYR A 262 18.20 -4.47 -6.53
C TYR A 262 18.46 -4.18 -5.04
N LEU A 263 19.11 -3.05 -4.78
CA LEU A 263 19.32 -2.52 -3.43
C LEU A 263 19.21 -0.99 -3.49
N VAL A 264 18.16 -0.44 -2.88
CA VAL A 264 17.97 1.01 -2.73
C VAL A 264 17.89 1.34 -1.24
N VAL A 265 18.66 2.34 -0.82
CA VAL A 265 18.72 2.81 0.56
C VAL A 265 18.11 4.21 0.67
N ALA A 266 17.67 4.58 1.85
CA ALA A 266 17.23 5.96 2.14
C ALA A 266 17.86 6.46 3.45
N ALA A 267 17.77 7.77 3.66
CA ALA A 267 18.18 8.36 4.91
C ALA A 267 17.15 8.06 6.03
N ASP A 268 17.61 7.95 7.27
CA ASP A 268 16.77 7.85 8.48
C ASP A 268 17.40 8.67 9.62
N ARG A 269 16.86 8.51 10.83
CA ARG A 269 17.41 9.09 12.05
C ARG A 269 18.89 8.72 12.19
N GLY A 270 19.72 9.76 12.36
CA GLY A 270 21.17 9.64 12.51
C GLY A 270 21.96 9.57 11.20
N THR A 271 21.29 9.50 10.04
CA THR A 271 21.91 9.38 8.70
C THR A 271 21.32 10.36 7.68
N ALA A 272 20.50 11.33 8.12
CA ALA A 272 19.74 12.25 7.28
C ALA A 272 20.53 12.93 6.15
N THR A 273 21.83 13.20 6.35
CA THR A 273 22.69 13.89 5.38
C THR A 273 23.60 12.95 4.58
N PHE A 274 23.38 11.63 4.64
CA PHE A 274 24.34 10.64 4.12
C PHE A 274 23.98 10.07 2.74
N SER A 275 22.85 10.44 2.13
CA SER A 275 22.45 9.94 0.80
C SER A 275 23.51 10.19 -0.27
N ASP A 276 24.14 11.38 -0.29
CA ASP A 276 25.23 11.67 -1.23
C ASP A 276 26.46 10.79 -1.00
N THR A 277 26.74 10.41 0.25
CA THR A 277 27.82 9.46 0.58
C THR A 277 27.48 8.06 0.05
N ALA A 278 26.24 7.60 0.20
CA ALA A 278 25.80 6.31 -0.32
C ALA A 278 25.87 6.27 -1.86
N ASN A 279 25.41 7.32 -2.54
CA ASN A 279 25.51 7.44 -4.00
C ASN A 279 26.96 7.49 -4.50
N ALA A 280 27.86 8.14 -3.76
CA ALA A 280 29.29 8.12 -4.07
C ALA A 280 29.88 6.70 -3.97
N ILE A 281 29.54 5.94 -2.92
CA ILE A 281 29.98 4.54 -2.77
C ILE A 281 29.39 3.65 -3.87
N SER A 282 28.12 3.84 -4.24
CA SER A 282 27.50 3.16 -5.39
C SER A 282 28.31 3.38 -6.67
N GLY A 283 28.73 4.64 -6.91
CA GLY A 283 29.63 4.99 -8.01
C GLY A 283 31.02 4.34 -7.92
N GLU A 284 31.63 4.25 -6.72
CA GLU A 284 32.89 3.52 -6.49
C GLU A 284 32.79 2.04 -6.90
N TYR A 285 31.64 1.42 -6.69
CA TYR A 285 31.36 0.02 -7.04
C TYR A 285 30.96 -0.16 -8.52
N GLY A 286 30.77 0.93 -9.28
CA GLY A 286 30.17 0.87 -10.61
C GLY A 286 28.77 0.23 -10.59
N PHE A 287 28.05 0.40 -9.49
CA PHE A 287 26.74 -0.22 -9.31
C PHE A 287 25.70 0.45 -10.22
N TRP A 288 24.91 -0.36 -10.93
CA TRP A 288 24.05 0.11 -12.03
C TRP A 288 23.02 1.17 -11.65
N LEU A 289 22.60 1.22 -10.37
CA LEU A 289 21.69 2.27 -9.88
C LEU A 289 22.38 3.63 -9.77
N GLY A 290 23.71 3.69 -9.74
CA GLY A 290 24.47 4.95 -9.70
C GLY A 290 23.97 5.86 -8.56
N ASP A 291 23.48 7.04 -8.93
CA ASP A 291 22.94 8.04 -8.01
C ASP A 291 21.42 7.92 -7.73
N ALA A 292 20.79 6.86 -8.23
CA ALA A 292 19.48 6.37 -7.79
C ALA A 292 19.57 5.36 -6.63
N PHE A 293 20.79 4.95 -6.24
CA PHE A 293 21.02 4.01 -5.13
C PHE A 293 20.48 4.53 -3.79
N ALA A 294 20.61 5.84 -3.54
CA ALA A 294 20.08 6.52 -2.38
C ALA A 294 19.22 7.72 -2.78
N SER A 295 17.96 7.71 -2.35
CA SER A 295 17.00 8.80 -2.55
C SER A 295 17.21 9.97 -1.59
N GLY A 296 16.72 11.17 -1.97
CA GLY A 296 16.75 12.35 -1.09
C GLY A 296 18.14 12.96 -0.90
N GLY A 297 19.04 12.72 -1.87
CA GLY A 297 20.34 13.41 -1.95
C GLY A 297 20.19 14.83 -2.52
N SER A 298 21.32 15.52 -2.68
CA SER A 298 21.37 16.90 -3.19
C SER A 298 20.89 17.07 -4.64
N ARG A 299 20.79 15.95 -5.38
CA ARG A 299 20.33 15.86 -6.78
C ARG A 299 18.97 15.14 -6.91
N GLY A 300 18.12 15.26 -5.89
CA GLY A 300 16.78 14.67 -5.83
C GLY A 300 15.71 15.71 -5.52
N TYR A 301 14.47 15.27 -5.34
CA TYR A 301 13.39 16.17 -4.93
C TYR A 301 13.58 16.62 -3.48
N ASP A 302 13.52 17.93 -3.23
CA ASP A 302 13.48 18.45 -1.87
C ASP A 302 12.05 18.34 -1.33
N HIS A 303 11.80 17.26 -0.58
CA HIS A 303 10.51 16.97 0.04
C HIS A 303 10.00 18.10 0.94
N LYS A 304 10.90 18.87 1.58
CA LYS A 304 10.53 20.00 2.43
C LYS A 304 10.12 21.20 1.61
N ALA A 305 10.86 21.50 0.53
CA ALA A 305 10.52 22.57 -0.39
C ALA A 305 9.20 22.28 -1.12
N MET A 306 8.99 21.02 -1.54
CA MET A 306 7.73 20.59 -2.15
C MET A 306 6.58 20.49 -1.14
N GLY A 307 6.89 20.30 0.14
CA GLY A 307 5.93 20.07 1.23
C GLY A 307 5.06 18.82 1.01
N ILE A 308 5.52 17.86 0.21
CA ILE A 308 4.65 16.86 -0.41
C ILE A 308 3.99 15.92 0.60
N THR A 309 4.72 15.54 1.65
CA THR A 309 4.19 14.71 2.76
C THR A 309 3.06 15.44 3.50
N ALA A 310 3.23 16.74 3.76
CA ALA A 310 2.22 17.54 4.45
C ALA A 310 1.01 17.82 3.55
N ARG A 311 1.24 18.07 2.26
CA ARG A 311 0.17 18.21 1.26
C ARG A 311 -0.67 16.94 1.16
N GLY A 312 -0.03 15.76 1.13
CA GLY A 312 -0.72 14.46 1.16
C GLY A 312 -1.56 14.28 2.42
N ALA A 313 -0.98 14.53 3.61
CA ALA A 313 -1.73 14.44 4.87
C ALA A 313 -2.91 15.42 4.89
N TRP A 314 -2.75 16.59 4.28
CA TRP A 314 -3.82 17.58 4.18
C TRP A 314 -4.93 17.17 3.21
N VAL A 315 -4.63 16.43 2.13
CA VAL A 315 -5.66 15.80 1.26
C VAL A 315 -6.51 14.82 2.08
N ALA A 316 -5.89 14.01 2.94
CA ALA A 316 -6.63 13.11 3.85
C ALA A 316 -7.48 13.88 4.88
N VAL A 317 -6.95 14.98 5.44
CA VAL A 317 -7.71 15.89 6.32
C VAL A 317 -8.94 16.46 5.58
N GLN A 318 -8.77 16.95 4.36
CA GLN A 318 -9.88 17.45 3.54
C GLN A 318 -10.96 16.39 3.35
N ARG A 319 -10.59 15.12 3.10
CA ARG A 319 -11.57 14.03 2.99
C ARG A 319 -12.40 13.86 4.26
N HIS A 320 -11.75 13.85 5.43
CA HIS A 320 -12.47 13.71 6.71
C HIS A 320 -13.45 14.85 7.00
N PHE A 321 -13.07 16.09 6.66
CA PHE A 321 -13.94 17.24 6.88
C PHE A 321 -15.02 17.39 5.82
N ARG A 322 -14.76 16.99 4.56
CA ARG A 322 -15.80 16.90 3.53
C ARG A 322 -16.92 15.96 3.95
N GLU A 323 -16.59 14.82 4.56
CA GLU A 323 -17.58 13.90 5.15
C GLU A 323 -18.35 14.47 6.36
N LEU A 324 -17.93 15.64 6.87
CA LEU A 324 -18.59 16.41 7.91
C LEU A 324 -19.27 17.68 7.37
N ASP A 325 -19.29 17.85 6.04
CA ASP A 325 -19.83 19.03 5.36
C ASP A 325 -19.13 20.34 5.78
N ILE A 326 -17.80 20.28 5.93
CA ILE A 326 -16.94 21.42 6.28
C ILE A 326 -15.83 21.53 5.24
N ASP A 327 -15.72 22.69 4.59
CA ASP A 327 -14.58 23.03 3.73
C ASP A 327 -13.45 23.68 4.53
N VAL A 328 -12.44 22.89 4.89
CA VAL A 328 -11.28 23.37 5.65
C VAL A 328 -10.39 24.37 4.91
N GLN A 329 -10.64 24.64 3.63
CA GLN A 329 -9.95 25.69 2.89
C GLN A 329 -10.55 27.07 3.13
N THR A 330 -11.84 27.14 3.46
CA THR A 330 -12.57 28.42 3.56
C THR A 330 -13.23 28.63 4.92
N GLU A 331 -13.62 27.56 5.62
CA GLU A 331 -14.29 27.60 6.91
C GLU A 331 -13.32 27.46 8.10
N PRO A 332 -13.38 28.37 9.11
CA PRO A 332 -12.46 28.30 10.23
C PRO A 332 -12.60 27.05 11.09
N ILE A 333 -11.47 26.40 11.39
CA ILE A 333 -11.39 25.21 12.26
C ILE A 333 -10.38 25.41 13.38
N ASN A 334 -10.68 24.90 14.58
CA ASN A 334 -9.75 24.93 15.72
C ASN A 334 -8.80 23.72 15.66
N VAL A 335 -7.50 24.01 15.71
CA VAL A 335 -6.44 23.01 15.50
C VAL A 335 -5.51 22.93 16.70
N VAL A 336 -5.23 21.70 17.14
CA VAL A 336 -4.11 21.38 18.03
C VAL A 336 -3.00 20.72 17.22
N GLY A 337 -1.77 21.16 17.45
CA GLY A 337 -0.59 20.72 16.71
C GLY A 337 0.44 19.96 17.53
N ILE A 338 1.05 18.92 16.94
CA ILE A 338 2.27 18.30 17.45
C ILE A 338 3.42 18.62 16.50
N GLY A 339 4.27 19.58 16.87
CA GLY A 339 5.37 20.08 16.06
C GLY A 339 5.59 21.59 16.22
N ASP A 340 6.45 22.13 15.36
CA ASP A 340 6.75 23.56 15.27
C ASP A 340 6.94 24.00 13.80
N MET A 341 6.86 25.31 13.54
CA MET A 341 6.92 25.87 12.19
C MET A 341 8.25 25.66 11.47
N SER A 342 9.35 25.30 12.14
CA SER A 342 10.60 24.94 11.45
C SER A 342 10.59 23.51 10.88
N GLY A 343 9.70 22.67 11.38
CA GLY A 343 9.52 21.29 10.96
C GLY A 343 8.92 21.19 9.56
N ASP A 344 9.42 20.25 8.77
CA ASP A 344 8.94 20.00 7.39
C ASP A 344 7.43 19.73 7.36
N VAL A 345 6.99 18.63 7.98
CA VAL A 345 5.59 18.21 7.91
C VAL A 345 4.65 19.18 8.64
N PHE A 346 5.04 19.58 9.86
CA PHE A 346 4.21 20.48 10.67
C PHE A 346 4.08 21.86 10.03
N GLY A 347 5.21 22.47 9.65
CA GLY A 347 5.24 23.81 9.07
C GLY A 347 4.47 23.87 7.75
N ASN A 348 4.76 22.96 6.81
CA ASN A 348 4.03 22.88 5.56
C ASN A 348 2.53 22.59 5.77
N GLY A 349 2.18 21.71 6.71
CA GLY A 349 0.80 21.32 7.02
C GLY A 349 -0.03 22.49 7.57
N MET A 350 0.55 23.26 8.48
CA MET A 350 -0.11 24.46 9.02
C MET A 350 -0.24 25.59 8.01
N LEU A 351 0.46 25.55 6.87
CA LEU A 351 0.32 26.53 5.80
C LEU A 351 -0.64 26.09 4.68
N GLN A 352 -1.26 24.93 4.78
CA GLN A 352 -2.17 24.42 3.75
C GLN A 352 -3.54 25.11 3.72
N SER A 353 -3.91 25.86 4.78
CA SER A 353 -5.16 26.62 4.82
C SER A 353 -5.02 27.89 5.65
N ARG A 354 -5.62 28.96 5.13
CA ARG A 354 -5.75 30.26 5.81
C ARG A 354 -6.84 30.24 6.88
N ALA A 355 -7.76 29.27 6.84
CA ALA A 355 -8.86 29.14 7.78
C ALA A 355 -8.44 28.52 9.13
N ILE A 356 -7.21 27.98 9.23
CA ILE A 356 -6.71 27.35 10.45
C ILE A 356 -6.63 28.35 11.61
N ARG A 357 -7.34 28.03 12.71
CA ARG A 357 -7.12 28.60 14.04
C ARG A 357 -6.25 27.65 14.85
N LEU A 358 -4.93 27.86 14.82
CA LEU A 358 -3.99 27.04 15.60
C LEU A 358 -4.06 27.47 17.07
N VAL A 359 -4.82 26.75 17.88
CA VAL A 359 -5.11 27.16 19.26
C VAL A 359 -4.10 26.67 20.29
N ALA A 360 -3.41 25.56 19.97
CA ALA A 360 -2.28 25.07 20.76
C ALA A 360 -1.33 24.26 19.89
N ALA A 361 -0.03 24.32 20.20
CA ALA A 361 0.97 23.42 19.62
C ALA A 361 2.10 23.13 20.61
N PHE A 362 2.79 22.01 20.45
CA PHE A 362 3.98 21.72 21.24
C PHE A 362 5.00 20.90 20.45
N ASP A 363 6.29 21.10 20.74
CA ASP A 363 7.38 20.30 20.21
C ASP A 363 8.24 19.72 21.37
N HIS A 364 9.52 19.44 21.11
CA HIS A 364 10.45 18.98 22.15
C HIS A 364 10.99 20.13 23.03
N ARG A 365 10.76 21.40 22.66
CA ARG A 365 11.34 22.61 23.28
C ARG A 365 10.28 23.44 23.99
N ASP A 366 9.18 23.72 23.32
CA ASP A 366 8.24 24.79 23.62
C ASP A 366 6.78 24.29 23.59
N ILE A 367 5.90 25.04 24.26
CA ILE A 367 4.44 24.91 24.21
C ILE A 367 3.88 26.28 23.82
N PHE A 368 3.09 26.32 22.75
CA PHE A 368 2.39 27.47 22.19
C PHE A 368 0.89 27.37 22.51
N LEU A 369 0.28 28.45 23.00
CA LEU A 369 -1.16 28.57 23.23
C LEU A 369 -1.66 29.91 22.69
N ASP A 370 -2.75 29.87 21.93
CA ASP A 370 -3.47 31.06 21.45
C ASP A 370 -4.98 30.76 21.49
N PRO A 371 -5.73 31.27 22.47
CA PRO A 371 -7.10 30.82 22.70
C PRO A 371 -8.12 31.28 21.66
N ASP A 372 -7.82 32.32 20.88
CA ASP A 372 -8.73 32.85 19.84
C ASP A 372 -7.94 33.55 18.72
N PRO A 373 -7.14 32.82 17.92
CA PRO A 373 -6.30 33.41 16.90
C PRO A 373 -7.13 33.96 15.74
N ASP A 374 -6.77 35.16 15.26
CA ASP A 374 -7.23 35.67 13.96
C ASP A 374 -6.59 34.84 12.83
N PRO A 375 -7.37 34.11 12.01
CA PRO A 375 -6.80 33.16 11.06
C PRO A 375 -5.83 33.78 10.04
N GLU A 376 -6.15 34.97 9.53
CA GLU A 376 -5.35 35.63 8.49
C GLU A 376 -4.05 36.19 9.06
N LYS A 377 -4.10 36.86 10.22
CA LYS A 377 -2.90 37.37 10.90
C LYS A 377 -2.01 36.23 11.37
N ALA A 378 -2.60 35.20 11.98
CA ALA A 378 -1.86 34.03 12.44
C ALA A 378 -1.27 33.24 11.27
N PHE A 379 -1.93 33.19 10.11
CA PHE A 379 -1.34 32.61 8.89
C PHE A 379 -0.10 33.39 8.44
N GLY A 380 -0.20 34.71 8.35
CA GLY A 380 0.94 35.56 8.01
C GLY A 380 2.15 35.36 8.93
N GLU A 381 1.90 35.25 10.25
CA GLU A 381 2.96 35.02 11.23
C GLU A 381 3.55 33.60 11.16
N ARG A 382 2.71 32.57 11.02
CA ARG A 382 3.17 31.18 10.82
C ARG A 382 4.05 31.08 9.57
N ARG A 383 3.66 31.74 8.47
CA ARG A 383 4.45 31.79 7.24
C ARG A 383 5.79 32.46 7.47
N ARG A 384 5.82 33.61 8.14
CA ARG A 384 7.07 34.30 8.51
C ARG A 384 8.00 33.38 9.29
N LEU A 385 7.49 32.64 10.28
CA LEU A 385 8.28 31.70 11.08
C LEU A 385 8.82 30.52 10.26
N PHE A 386 8.04 30.01 9.31
CA PHE A 386 8.47 28.94 8.42
C PHE A 386 9.60 29.36 7.48
N GLU A 387 9.56 30.60 6.99
CA GLU A 387 10.56 31.17 6.06
C GLU A 387 11.88 31.59 6.76
N LEU A 388 11.94 31.59 8.10
CA LEU A 388 13.18 31.87 8.83
C LEU A 388 14.19 30.71 8.67
N PRO A 389 15.51 30.99 8.53
CA PRO A 389 16.54 29.95 8.44
C PRO A 389 16.59 29.02 9.65
N ARG A 390 16.26 29.55 10.83
CA ARG A 390 16.05 28.80 12.08
C ARG A 390 14.94 29.50 12.86
N SER A 391 13.98 28.72 13.35
CA SER A 391 12.91 29.24 14.19
C SER A 391 12.52 28.24 15.31
N SER A 392 11.86 28.77 16.33
CA SER A 392 11.03 28.01 17.28
C SER A 392 9.77 28.81 17.61
N TRP A 393 8.88 28.23 18.40
CA TRP A 393 7.71 28.96 18.90
C TRP A 393 8.09 30.23 19.67
N GLN A 394 9.30 30.33 20.23
CA GLN A 394 9.76 31.53 20.92
C GLN A 394 9.94 32.75 20.00
N ASP A 395 10.08 32.53 18.70
CA ASP A 395 10.20 33.60 17.70
C ASP A 395 8.84 34.17 17.26
N TYR A 396 7.72 33.56 17.70
CA TYR A 396 6.38 34.02 17.39
C TYR A 396 6.14 35.42 17.96
N ASN A 397 5.60 36.33 17.16
CA ASN A 397 5.27 37.67 17.60
C ASN A 397 4.14 37.63 18.65
N ARG A 398 4.53 37.83 19.92
CA ARG A 398 3.62 37.76 21.07
C ARG A 398 2.50 38.82 21.03
N GLU A 399 2.68 39.91 20.28
CA GLU A 399 1.62 40.92 20.10
C GLU A 399 0.44 40.41 19.28
N LEU A 400 0.63 39.33 18.50
CA LEU A 400 -0.42 38.69 17.70
C LEU A 400 -1.15 37.57 18.45
N ILE A 401 -0.66 37.16 19.63
CA ILE A 401 -1.28 36.10 20.44
C ILE A 401 -2.45 36.70 21.20
N SER A 402 -3.60 36.02 21.17
CA SER A 402 -4.79 36.49 21.87
C SER A 402 -4.62 36.46 23.40
N ARG A 403 -5.47 37.24 24.08
CA ARG A 403 -5.43 37.41 25.53
C ARG A 403 -5.45 36.06 26.25
N GLY A 404 -4.55 35.89 27.21
CA GLY A 404 -4.41 34.65 28.00
C GLY A 404 -3.49 33.60 27.37
N GLY A 405 -3.13 33.75 26.08
CA GLY A 405 -2.17 32.90 25.38
C GLY A 405 -0.71 33.25 25.64
N GLY A 406 0.20 32.45 25.07
CA GLY A 406 1.63 32.67 25.18
C GLY A 406 2.48 31.50 24.69
N VAL A 407 3.79 31.63 24.91
CA VAL A 407 4.79 30.59 24.59
C VAL A 407 5.70 30.35 25.79
N TRP A 408 5.81 29.08 26.18
CA TRP A 408 6.58 28.62 27.34
C TRP A 408 7.52 27.48 26.98
N ARG A 409 8.56 27.27 27.78
CA ARG A 409 9.52 26.18 27.56
C ARG A 409 9.01 24.92 28.25
N ARG A 410 9.21 23.75 27.63
CA ARG A 410 8.92 22.44 28.24
C ARG A 410 9.75 22.13 29.49
N ARG A 411 10.80 22.92 29.74
CA ARG A 411 11.68 22.82 30.93
C ARG A 411 11.19 23.68 32.10
N ASP A 412 10.18 24.51 31.89
CA ASP A 412 9.62 25.32 32.97
C ASP A 412 8.95 24.42 34.03
N LYS A 413 8.99 24.83 35.30
CA LYS A 413 8.45 24.00 36.39
C LYS A 413 6.91 24.02 36.43
N ARG A 414 6.33 25.16 36.08
CA ARG A 414 4.90 25.49 36.07
C ARG A 414 4.66 26.53 34.99
N ILE A 415 3.49 26.46 34.36
CA ILE A 415 3.01 27.38 33.34
C ILE A 415 1.69 27.96 33.85
N PRO A 416 1.61 29.29 34.08
CA PRO A 416 0.36 29.95 34.46
C PRO A 416 -0.59 30.01 33.28
N LEU A 417 -1.87 29.80 33.53
CA LEU A 417 -2.92 29.72 32.52
C LEU A 417 -3.92 30.87 32.69
N GLY A 418 -4.09 31.66 31.62
CA GLY A 418 -5.17 32.66 31.54
C GLY A 418 -6.55 32.02 31.59
N GLU A 419 -7.59 32.81 31.89
CA GLU A 419 -8.98 32.35 31.92
C GLU A 419 -9.44 31.81 30.55
N GLU A 420 -9.01 32.46 29.47
CA GLU A 420 -9.30 32.11 28.09
C GLU A 420 -8.71 30.73 27.72
N VAL A 421 -7.43 30.49 28.08
CA VAL A 421 -6.76 29.21 27.86
C VAL A 421 -7.36 28.10 28.72
N ARG A 422 -7.72 28.37 29.98
CA ARG A 422 -8.39 27.39 30.85
C ARG A 422 -9.74 26.95 30.27
N THR A 423 -10.50 27.91 29.74
CA THR A 423 -11.78 27.65 29.06
C THR A 423 -11.59 26.81 27.80
N MET A 424 -10.63 27.18 26.95
CA MET A 424 -10.26 26.45 25.73
C MET A 424 -9.88 24.99 26.03
N LEU A 425 -9.03 24.76 27.04
CA LEU A 425 -8.56 23.43 27.43
C LEU A 425 -9.55 22.64 28.32
N ARG A 426 -10.60 23.30 28.83
CA ARG A 426 -11.53 22.78 29.84
C ARG A 426 -10.83 22.29 31.12
N VAL A 427 -9.92 23.10 31.65
CA VAL A 427 -9.20 22.84 32.92
C VAL A 427 -9.55 23.88 33.97
N GLY A 428 -9.52 23.50 35.25
CA GLY A 428 -9.85 24.41 36.36
C GLY A 428 -8.63 25.06 37.00
N GLU A 429 -7.46 24.45 36.82
CA GLU A 429 -6.19 24.82 37.44
C GLU A 429 -5.63 26.11 36.85
N GLU A 430 -5.15 27.01 37.71
CA GLU A 430 -4.51 28.27 37.32
C GLU A 430 -3.07 28.10 36.83
N GLU A 431 -2.42 26.99 37.18
CA GLU A 431 -1.10 26.64 36.69
C GLU A 431 -0.99 25.12 36.49
N LEU A 432 -0.30 24.70 35.43
CA LEU A 432 0.00 23.28 35.17
C LEU A 432 1.50 23.08 34.96
N SER A 433 2.03 21.90 35.26
CA SER A 433 3.35 21.51 34.75
C SER A 433 3.30 21.27 33.24
N PRO A 434 4.42 21.37 32.50
CA PRO A 434 4.43 21.12 31.06
C PRO A 434 3.85 19.74 30.65
N PRO A 435 4.14 18.62 31.37
CA PRO A 435 3.51 17.34 31.05
C PRO A 435 1.99 17.33 31.26
N GLU A 436 1.50 17.99 32.31
CA GLU A 436 0.05 18.13 32.55
C GLU A 436 -0.62 18.97 31.46
N LEU A 437 0.03 20.07 31.06
CA LEU A 437 -0.47 20.95 30.01
C LEU A 437 -0.52 20.24 28.65
N VAL A 438 0.51 19.48 28.27
CA VAL A 438 0.47 18.69 27.02
C VAL A 438 -0.68 17.67 27.05
N ARG A 439 -0.91 17.00 28.17
CA ARG A 439 -2.08 16.12 28.31
C ARG A 439 -3.41 16.88 28.18
N ALA A 440 -3.50 18.09 28.74
CA ALA A 440 -4.69 18.93 28.59
C ALA A 440 -4.91 19.35 27.13
N ILE A 441 -3.85 19.73 26.41
CA ILE A 441 -3.88 20.06 24.98
C ILE A 441 -4.42 18.89 24.15
N LEU A 442 -3.92 17.66 24.36
CA LEU A 442 -4.41 16.47 23.65
C LEU A 442 -5.89 16.13 23.94
N ARG A 443 -6.39 16.56 25.10
CA ARG A 443 -7.78 16.35 25.55
C ARG A 443 -8.72 17.51 25.18
N ALA A 444 -8.17 18.61 24.69
CA ALA A 444 -8.93 19.82 24.41
C ALA A 444 -9.95 19.57 23.28
N PRO A 445 -11.19 20.06 23.43
CA PRO A 445 -12.21 19.95 22.40
C PRO A 445 -11.81 20.79 21.19
N THR A 446 -11.44 20.14 20.09
CA THR A 446 -10.98 20.80 18.86
C THR A 446 -11.51 20.08 17.62
N ASP A 447 -11.38 20.72 16.46
CA ASP A 447 -11.81 20.11 15.21
C ASP A 447 -10.74 19.15 14.68
N LEU A 448 -9.48 19.58 14.70
CA LEU A 448 -8.35 18.82 14.18
C LEU A 448 -7.21 18.71 15.20
N LEU A 449 -6.71 17.49 15.38
CA LEU A 449 -5.36 17.25 15.90
C LEU A 449 -4.45 16.90 14.74
N PHE A 450 -3.48 17.76 14.44
CA PHE A 450 -2.52 17.54 13.37
C PHE A 450 -1.17 17.11 13.96
N ALA A 451 -0.79 15.86 13.71
CA ALA A 451 0.48 15.32 14.15
C ALA A 451 1.53 15.48 13.05
N GLY A 452 2.37 16.51 13.13
CA GLY A 452 3.51 16.72 12.22
C GLY A 452 4.86 16.25 12.76
N GLY A 453 4.92 15.88 14.03
CA GLY A 453 6.10 15.34 14.71
C GLY A 453 6.09 13.81 14.82
N ILE A 454 7.23 13.24 15.24
CA ILE A 454 7.40 11.80 15.48
C ILE A 454 7.23 11.49 16.97
N GLY A 455 6.51 10.42 17.29
CA GLY A 455 6.35 9.90 18.66
C GLY A 455 4.93 9.44 18.93
N THR A 456 4.73 8.58 19.93
CA THR A 456 3.41 8.00 20.26
C THR A 456 2.79 8.68 21.47
N PHE A 457 1.87 9.60 21.18
CA PHE A 457 1.18 10.46 22.14
C PHE A 457 -0.17 9.91 22.58
N VAL A 458 -0.74 8.97 21.83
CA VAL A 458 -2.03 8.37 22.14
C VAL A 458 -1.99 6.85 22.02
N LYS A 459 -2.57 6.15 22.99
CA LYS A 459 -2.73 4.69 23.00
C LYS A 459 -4.15 4.26 23.32
N SER A 460 -4.47 2.98 23.17
CA SER A 460 -5.71 2.41 23.73
C SER A 460 -5.70 2.45 25.26
N SER A 461 -6.89 2.51 25.87
CA SER A 461 -7.04 2.27 27.31
C SER A 461 -6.70 0.84 27.72
N GLU A 462 -6.64 -0.11 26.77
CA GLU A 462 -6.28 -1.51 27.01
C GLU A 462 -4.76 -1.76 26.98
N GLU A 463 -3.98 -0.77 26.57
CA GLU A 463 -2.52 -0.83 26.56
C GLU A 463 -1.97 -0.15 27.82
N SER A 464 -0.91 -0.67 28.42
CA SER A 464 -0.14 0.07 29.42
C SER A 464 0.83 1.04 28.73
N HIS A 465 1.42 1.99 29.47
CA HIS A 465 2.49 2.81 28.91
C HIS A 465 3.73 1.98 28.55
N ALA A 466 4.01 0.92 29.32
CA ALA A 466 5.16 0.05 29.12
C ALA A 466 5.04 -0.81 27.85
N ASP A 467 3.82 -1.11 27.41
CA ASP A 467 3.56 -1.83 26.16
C ASP A 467 3.87 -0.97 24.91
N VAL A 468 3.87 0.37 25.07
CA VAL A 468 4.18 1.31 24.00
C VAL A 468 5.68 1.56 23.97
N GLY A 469 6.34 1.22 22.87
CA GLY A 469 7.81 1.28 22.72
C GLY A 469 8.46 2.67 22.80
N ASP A 470 7.70 3.74 23.06
CA ASP A 470 8.16 5.13 23.09
C ASP A 470 8.18 5.70 24.52
N ARG A 471 9.18 5.29 25.32
CA ARG A 471 9.28 5.71 26.73
C ARG A 471 9.41 7.22 26.94
N ALA A 472 9.91 7.96 25.95
CA ALA A 472 10.12 9.41 26.06
C ALA A 472 8.79 10.17 26.26
N ASN A 473 7.69 9.61 25.73
CA ASN A 473 6.37 10.22 25.77
C ASN A 473 5.46 9.62 26.85
N ASP A 474 5.92 8.68 27.68
CA ASP A 474 5.10 8.02 28.71
C ASP A 474 4.38 9.01 29.63
N THR A 475 5.08 10.06 30.05
CA THR A 475 4.55 11.06 30.99
C THR A 475 3.48 11.98 30.37
N ILE A 476 3.43 12.09 29.04
CA ILE A 476 2.50 12.97 28.33
C ILE A 476 1.44 12.22 27.51
N ARG A 477 1.59 10.90 27.37
CA ARG A 477 0.67 10.06 26.58
C ARG A 477 -0.71 10.00 27.22
N VAL A 478 -1.75 10.06 26.39
CA VAL A 478 -3.16 9.92 26.81
C VAL A 478 -3.81 8.68 26.20
N ASN A 479 -4.96 8.29 26.75
CA ASN A 479 -5.79 7.25 26.11
C ASN A 479 -6.60 7.86 24.97
N ALA A 480 -6.85 7.09 23.91
CA ALA A 480 -7.65 7.51 22.76
C ALA A 480 -9.08 7.92 23.15
N SER A 481 -9.65 7.32 24.20
CA SER A 481 -10.94 7.73 24.77
C SER A 481 -10.96 9.15 25.35
N GLN A 482 -9.79 9.75 25.60
CA GLN A 482 -9.64 11.09 26.19
C GLN A 482 -9.35 12.18 25.15
N VAL A 483 -9.02 11.81 23.90
CA VAL A 483 -8.70 12.79 22.85
C VAL A 483 -9.93 13.65 22.57
N GLY A 484 -9.75 14.97 22.56
CA GLY A 484 -10.86 15.93 22.38
C GLY A 484 -11.13 16.32 20.92
N ALA A 485 -10.18 16.07 20.02
CA ALA A 485 -10.32 16.36 18.60
C ALA A 485 -11.40 15.49 17.92
N ARG A 486 -12.08 16.05 16.91
CA ARG A 486 -13.03 15.31 16.06
C ARG A 486 -12.33 14.53 14.95
N VAL A 487 -11.31 15.14 14.35
CA VAL A 487 -10.50 14.59 13.27
C VAL A 487 -9.03 14.56 13.70
N VAL A 488 -8.30 13.53 13.29
CA VAL A 488 -6.85 13.43 13.45
C VAL A 488 -6.23 13.29 12.06
N GLY A 489 -5.24 14.12 11.75
CA GLY A 489 -4.39 13.98 10.57
C GLY A 489 -2.97 13.58 10.98
N GLU A 490 -2.49 12.43 10.53
CA GLU A 490 -1.16 11.90 10.87
C GLU A 490 -0.14 12.15 9.76
N GLY A 491 0.37 13.39 9.68
CA GLY A 491 1.46 13.72 8.77
C GLY A 491 2.81 13.10 9.20
N GLY A 492 3.05 13.01 10.50
CA GLY A 492 4.18 12.31 11.10
C GLY A 492 3.87 10.84 11.38
N ASN A 493 4.89 10.04 11.69
CA ASN A 493 4.72 8.62 11.98
C ASN A 493 4.36 8.36 13.45
N LEU A 494 3.45 7.41 13.67
CA LEU A 494 3.14 6.75 14.93
C LEU A 494 2.63 7.67 16.05
N ALA A 495 1.84 8.71 15.72
CA ALA A 495 1.21 9.57 16.74
C ALA A 495 0.27 8.77 17.65
N PHE A 496 -0.40 7.77 17.08
CA PHE A 496 -1.29 6.83 17.76
C PHE A 496 -0.75 5.39 17.65
N THR A 497 -0.96 4.57 18.68
CA THR A 497 -0.89 3.10 18.51
C THR A 497 -2.06 2.63 17.63
N GLN A 498 -1.92 1.51 16.92
CA GLN A 498 -3.00 0.97 16.08
C GLN A 498 -4.28 0.70 16.90
N ARG A 499 -4.16 0.10 18.10
CA ARG A 499 -5.30 -0.07 19.03
C ARG A 499 -5.89 1.27 19.44
N GLY A 500 -5.07 2.30 19.63
CA GLY A 500 -5.50 3.67 19.89
C GLY A 500 -6.31 4.27 18.75
N ARG A 501 -5.87 4.09 17.49
CA ARG A 501 -6.61 4.51 16.29
C ARG A 501 -7.98 3.85 16.23
N ILE A 502 -8.05 2.53 16.42
CA ILE A 502 -9.30 1.76 16.41
C ILE A 502 -10.24 2.23 17.54
N GLN A 503 -9.72 2.44 18.76
CA GLN A 503 -10.52 2.96 19.87
C GLN A 503 -11.06 4.37 19.60
N PHE A 504 -10.25 5.27 19.02
CA PHE A 504 -10.69 6.61 18.65
C PHE A 504 -11.79 6.56 17.57
N ALA A 505 -11.59 5.73 16.54
CA ALA A 505 -12.54 5.53 15.45
C ALA A 505 -13.89 4.97 15.93
N ARG A 506 -13.88 3.97 16.83
CA ARG A 506 -15.10 3.39 17.42
C ARG A 506 -15.94 4.39 18.23
N ARG A 507 -15.33 5.47 18.75
CA ARG A 507 -16.02 6.56 19.44
C ARG A 507 -16.55 7.65 18.47
N GLY A 508 -16.44 7.43 17.17
CA GLY A 508 -16.85 8.38 16.13
C GLY A 508 -15.79 9.42 15.75
N GLY A 509 -14.57 9.31 16.27
CA GLY A 509 -13.44 10.12 15.80
C GLY A 509 -13.02 9.70 14.38
N ARG A 510 -12.58 10.64 13.55
CA ARG A 510 -12.10 10.33 12.19
C ARG A 510 -10.57 10.30 12.15
N ILE A 511 -10.01 9.14 11.81
CA ILE A 511 -8.57 8.91 11.70
C ILE A 511 -8.35 7.75 10.71
N ASN A 512 -7.35 7.86 9.83
CA ASN A 512 -6.84 6.71 9.06
C ASN A 512 -5.63 6.11 9.79
N THR A 513 -4.70 5.51 9.06
CA THR A 513 -3.35 5.25 9.55
C THR A 513 -2.39 6.27 8.93
N ASP A 514 -1.32 6.60 9.64
CA ASP A 514 -0.17 7.36 9.10
C ASP A 514 0.30 6.86 7.72
N ALA A 515 0.31 5.54 7.49
CA ALA A 515 0.66 4.93 6.21
C ALA A 515 -0.21 5.40 5.03
N ILE A 516 -1.44 5.86 5.26
CA ILE A 516 -2.32 6.46 4.24
C ILE A 516 -2.04 7.95 4.15
N ASP A 517 -2.15 8.66 5.29
CA ASP A 517 -2.07 10.13 5.34
C ASP A 517 -0.72 10.66 4.84
N ASN A 518 0.40 9.99 5.17
CA ASN A 518 1.75 10.46 4.84
C ASN A 518 2.46 9.63 3.75
N SER A 519 1.70 8.87 2.97
CA SER A 519 2.17 8.06 1.84
C SER A 519 2.83 8.88 0.73
N ALA A 520 2.36 10.12 0.50
CA ALA A 520 2.88 11.00 -0.55
C ALA A 520 4.41 11.20 -0.51
N GLY A 521 4.98 11.21 0.71
CA GLY A 521 6.43 11.31 0.88
C GLY A 521 7.20 10.12 0.34
N VAL A 522 6.69 8.89 0.49
CA VAL A 522 7.39 7.71 -0.06
C VAL A 522 7.13 7.55 -1.55
N ASP A 523 5.93 7.92 -2.01
CA ASP A 523 5.49 7.85 -3.40
C ASP A 523 6.28 8.79 -4.33
N THR A 524 6.41 10.06 -3.95
CA THR A 524 7.29 11.03 -4.68
C THR A 524 8.70 10.52 -4.84
N SER A 525 9.17 9.84 -3.81
CA SER A 525 10.50 9.28 -3.72
C SER A 525 10.67 8.05 -4.62
N ASP A 526 9.60 7.30 -4.90
CA ASP A 526 9.59 6.19 -5.86
C ASP A 526 9.63 6.71 -7.30
N HIS A 527 8.78 7.71 -7.61
CA HIS A 527 8.82 8.42 -8.88
C HIS A 527 10.21 9.00 -9.19
N GLU A 528 10.89 9.60 -8.19
CA GLU A 528 12.28 10.09 -8.36
C GLU A 528 13.23 8.98 -8.82
N VAL A 529 13.19 7.82 -8.15
CA VAL A 529 14.09 6.69 -8.44
C VAL A 529 13.79 6.13 -9.82
N ASN A 530 12.52 5.94 -10.18
CA ASN A 530 12.14 5.38 -11.48
C ASN A 530 12.42 6.36 -12.63
N LEU A 531 12.24 7.67 -12.42
CA LEU A 531 12.70 8.68 -13.39
C LEU A 531 14.22 8.65 -13.57
N LYS A 532 14.99 8.48 -12.50
CA LYS A 532 16.46 8.36 -12.60
C LYS A 532 16.88 7.08 -13.31
N ILE A 533 16.21 5.96 -13.08
CA ILE A 533 16.47 4.70 -13.80
C ILE A 533 16.20 4.89 -15.30
N LEU A 534 15.05 5.45 -15.66
CA LEU A 534 14.71 5.77 -17.06
C LEU A 534 15.76 6.68 -17.70
N LEU A 535 16.03 7.83 -17.08
CA LEU A 535 16.94 8.83 -17.64
C LEU A 535 18.41 8.36 -17.66
N SER A 536 18.80 7.40 -16.81
CA SER A 536 20.13 6.79 -16.88
C SER A 536 20.29 5.98 -18.16
N ALA A 537 19.27 5.21 -18.58
CA ALA A 537 19.29 4.52 -19.87
C ALA A 537 19.40 5.52 -21.04
N VAL A 538 18.62 6.60 -21.00
CA VAL A 538 18.67 7.68 -22.01
C VAL A 538 20.06 8.36 -22.09
N ILE A 539 20.77 8.49 -20.95
CA ILE A 539 22.14 9.00 -20.91
C ILE A 539 23.12 7.99 -21.50
N GLU A 540 22.98 6.70 -21.16
CA GLU A 540 23.82 5.62 -21.68
C GLU A 540 23.74 5.53 -23.22
N ASP A 541 22.56 5.76 -23.79
CA ASP A 541 22.33 5.82 -25.24
C ASP A 541 22.79 7.14 -25.89
N GLY A 542 23.31 8.08 -25.09
CA GLY A 542 23.87 9.35 -25.56
C GLY A 542 22.83 10.38 -26.02
N VAL A 543 21.55 10.19 -25.67
CA VAL A 543 20.45 11.09 -26.04
C VAL A 543 20.50 12.40 -25.24
N ILE A 544 20.86 12.33 -23.96
CA ILE A 544 21.08 13.49 -23.08
C ILE A 544 22.35 13.32 -22.24
N ASP A 545 22.86 14.41 -21.68
CA ASP A 545 23.90 14.38 -20.66
C ASP A 545 23.32 14.43 -19.23
N ALA A 546 24.19 14.24 -18.24
CA ALA A 546 23.81 14.27 -16.82
C ALA A 546 23.24 15.62 -16.36
N GLY A 547 23.68 16.75 -16.95
CA GLY A 547 23.18 18.07 -16.60
C GLY A 547 21.75 18.28 -17.08
N ARG A 548 21.46 17.84 -18.32
CA ARG A 548 20.11 17.90 -18.88
C ARG A 548 19.13 17.00 -18.12
N ARG A 549 19.59 15.87 -17.57
CA ARG A 549 18.76 15.01 -16.71
C ARG A 549 18.27 15.73 -15.45
N ASP A 550 19.12 16.50 -14.77
CA ASP A 550 18.73 17.26 -13.57
C ASP A 550 17.72 18.38 -13.90
N GLU A 551 17.83 19.00 -15.08
CA GLU A 551 16.85 19.96 -15.58
C GLU A 551 15.48 19.30 -15.84
N VAL A 552 15.45 18.10 -16.42
CA VAL A 552 14.20 17.35 -16.65
C VAL A 552 13.53 17.00 -15.32
N LEU A 553 14.27 16.46 -14.36
CA LEU A 553 13.73 16.14 -13.02
C LEU A 553 13.11 17.37 -12.37
N THR A 554 13.80 18.51 -12.41
CA THR A 554 13.29 19.76 -11.85
C THR A 554 12.01 20.23 -12.57
N ALA A 555 11.96 20.09 -13.89
CA ALA A 555 10.85 20.56 -14.70
C ALA A 555 9.54 19.78 -14.46
N VAL A 556 9.60 18.51 -14.05
CA VAL A 556 8.42 17.65 -13.85
C VAL A 556 8.03 17.46 -12.38
N ALA A 557 8.65 18.20 -11.46
CA ALA A 557 8.39 18.07 -10.02
C ALA A 557 6.90 18.31 -9.66
N ASP A 558 6.25 19.28 -10.31
CA ASP A 558 4.84 19.59 -10.08
C ASP A 558 3.90 18.51 -10.68
N ASP A 559 4.27 17.91 -11.81
CA ASP A 559 3.54 16.77 -12.40
C ASP A 559 3.58 15.56 -11.47
N VAL A 560 4.76 15.22 -10.94
CA VAL A 560 4.93 14.16 -9.94
C VAL A 560 4.11 14.48 -8.69
N ALA A 561 4.15 15.72 -8.19
CA ALA A 561 3.34 16.12 -7.04
C ALA A 561 1.84 15.94 -7.31
N ALA A 562 1.36 16.25 -8.51
CA ALA A 562 -0.05 16.06 -8.88
C ALA A 562 -0.44 14.57 -8.93
N GLN A 563 0.39 13.71 -9.52
CA GLN A 563 0.18 12.26 -9.56
C GLN A 563 0.12 11.65 -8.16
N VAL A 564 1.08 12.00 -7.30
CA VAL A 564 1.17 11.51 -5.92
C VAL A 564 -0.03 11.96 -5.08
N LEU A 565 -0.43 13.23 -5.17
CA LEU A 565 -1.60 13.73 -4.43
C LEU A 565 -2.91 13.12 -4.95
N ARG A 566 -2.97 12.78 -6.25
CA ARG A 566 -4.09 12.07 -6.83
C ARG A 566 -4.21 10.65 -6.25
N ASP A 567 -3.10 9.95 -6.01
CA ASP A 567 -3.17 8.64 -5.36
C ASP A 567 -3.67 8.74 -3.91
N VAL A 568 -3.18 9.70 -3.12
CA VAL A 568 -3.69 9.92 -1.74
C VAL A 568 -5.19 10.23 -1.73
N TYR A 569 -5.63 11.06 -2.67
CA TYR A 569 -7.06 11.36 -2.86
C TYR A 569 -7.89 10.09 -3.10
N LEU A 570 -7.43 9.23 -4.00
CA LEU A 570 -8.11 7.99 -4.34
C LEU A 570 -8.09 6.97 -3.19
N GLN A 571 -6.96 6.82 -2.50
CA GLN A 571 -6.82 5.92 -1.35
C GLN A 571 -7.74 6.30 -0.19
N THR A 572 -7.72 7.58 0.20
CA THR A 572 -8.61 8.09 1.26
C THR A 572 -10.07 7.96 0.83
N GLY A 573 -10.33 8.10 -0.47
CA GLY A 573 -11.63 7.86 -1.10
C GLY A 573 -12.13 6.42 -0.95
N ALA A 574 -11.26 5.45 -1.24
CA ALA A 574 -11.53 4.02 -1.12
C ALA A 574 -11.87 3.62 0.32
N VAL A 575 -11.11 4.13 1.31
CA VAL A 575 -11.39 3.89 2.73
C VAL A 575 -12.77 4.43 3.12
N SER A 576 -13.17 5.59 2.61
CA SER A 576 -14.49 6.16 2.86
C SER A 576 -15.62 5.32 2.27
N GLN A 577 -15.45 4.86 1.02
CA GLN A 577 -16.43 4.00 0.35
C GLN A 577 -16.60 2.68 1.13
N GLU A 578 -15.50 2.07 1.53
CA GLU A 578 -15.51 0.80 2.25
C GLU A 578 -16.07 0.93 3.67
N LEU A 579 -15.89 2.08 4.33
CA LEU A 579 -16.50 2.33 5.63
C LEU A 579 -18.04 2.23 5.55
N THR A 580 -18.64 2.72 4.46
CA THR A 580 -20.09 2.69 4.24
C THR A 580 -20.61 1.29 3.91
N SER A 581 -19.83 0.44 3.24
CA SER A 581 -20.24 -0.92 2.82
C SER A 581 -19.81 -2.04 3.78
N SER A 582 -18.82 -1.82 4.65
CA SER A 582 -18.16 -2.91 5.40
C SER A 582 -19.09 -3.72 6.30
N ALA A 583 -20.10 -3.09 6.91
CA ALA A 583 -21.04 -3.77 7.80
C ALA A 583 -21.85 -4.87 7.08
N VAL A 584 -22.20 -4.66 5.81
CA VAL A 584 -22.97 -5.61 4.99
C VAL A 584 -22.05 -6.63 4.31
N GLY A 585 -20.75 -6.33 4.21
CA GLY A 585 -19.76 -7.12 3.48
C GLY A 585 -18.73 -7.85 4.35
N LEU A 586 -18.91 -7.95 5.67
CA LEU A 586 -17.89 -8.49 6.59
C LEU A 586 -17.35 -9.86 6.20
N ASP A 587 -18.19 -10.75 5.68
CA ASP A 587 -17.75 -12.08 5.24
C ASP A 587 -16.71 -12.01 4.12
N SER A 588 -16.82 -11.05 3.19
CA SER A 588 -15.84 -10.87 2.12
C SER A 588 -14.49 -10.37 2.66
N TYR A 589 -14.51 -9.61 3.75
CA TYR A 589 -13.29 -9.22 4.46
C TYR A 589 -12.69 -10.39 5.25
N GLU A 590 -13.52 -11.23 5.86
CA GLU A 590 -13.06 -12.45 6.54
C GLU A 590 -12.41 -13.43 5.56
N GLU A 591 -13.03 -13.63 4.39
CA GLU A 591 -12.49 -14.45 3.31
C GLU A 591 -11.17 -13.87 2.79
N LEU A 592 -11.13 -12.58 2.48
CA LEU A 592 -9.89 -11.90 2.07
C LEU A 592 -8.78 -12.07 3.13
N MET A 593 -9.07 -11.86 4.42
CA MET A 593 -8.05 -12.03 5.46
C MET A 593 -7.54 -13.47 5.54
N ARG A 594 -8.40 -14.48 5.36
CA ARG A 594 -7.97 -15.88 5.29
C ARG A 594 -7.10 -16.16 4.09
N ASP A 595 -7.44 -15.59 2.93
CA ASP A 595 -6.65 -15.72 1.71
C ASP A 595 -5.27 -15.07 1.87
N LEU A 596 -5.21 -13.91 2.52
CA LEU A 596 -3.96 -13.20 2.83
C LEU A 596 -3.12 -13.90 3.92
N GLU A 597 -3.75 -14.68 4.80
CA GLU A 597 -3.09 -15.52 5.82
C GLU A 597 -2.52 -16.82 5.23
N ALA A 598 -3.00 -17.23 4.05
CA ALA A 598 -2.49 -18.42 3.37
C ALA A 598 -1.18 -18.09 2.64
N PRO A 599 -0.16 -18.98 2.69
CA PRO A 599 1.00 -18.86 1.81
C PRO A 599 0.53 -18.91 0.35
N VAL A 600 1.00 -17.96 -0.47
CA VAL A 600 0.66 -17.93 -1.91
C VAL A 600 1.13 -19.23 -2.56
N SER A 601 0.19 -20.09 -2.90
CA SER A 601 0.44 -21.45 -3.42
C SER A 601 0.25 -21.53 -4.95
N GLU A 602 -0.23 -20.46 -5.59
CA GLU A 602 -0.55 -20.43 -7.02
C GLU A 602 0.63 -19.90 -7.86
N GLY A 603 0.98 -20.66 -8.91
CA GLY A 603 1.63 -20.12 -10.11
C GLY A 603 3.09 -19.64 -10.00
N THR A 604 3.86 -20.05 -8.99
CA THR A 604 5.22 -19.52 -8.76
C THR A 604 6.17 -19.84 -9.92
N ARG A 605 6.35 -18.89 -10.84
CA ARG A 605 7.54 -18.79 -11.69
C ARG A 605 8.63 -18.06 -10.89
N GLY A 606 9.61 -18.80 -10.37
CA GLY A 606 10.82 -18.26 -9.72
C GLY A 606 11.02 -18.64 -8.25
N ASP A 607 12.23 -18.41 -7.74
CA ASP A 607 12.73 -18.74 -6.38
C ASP A 607 12.09 -17.91 -5.23
N GLY A 608 10.96 -17.25 -5.48
CA GLY A 608 10.35 -16.28 -4.57
C GLY A 608 9.25 -16.87 -3.72
N ALA A 609 9.59 -17.43 -2.56
CA ALA A 609 8.63 -17.57 -1.46
C ALA A 609 8.16 -16.15 -1.06
N ILE A 610 6.93 -15.78 -1.45
CA ILE A 610 6.34 -14.49 -1.11
C ILE A 610 6.07 -14.46 0.39
N VAL A 611 6.71 -13.51 1.09
CA VAL A 611 6.66 -13.37 2.56
C VAL A 611 5.73 -12.24 2.99
N ASN A 612 4.61 -12.05 2.29
CA ASN A 612 3.57 -11.12 2.75
C ASN A 612 2.32 -11.87 3.18
N VAL A 613 2.50 -12.74 4.17
CA VAL A 613 1.39 -13.39 4.86
C VAL A 613 0.88 -12.43 5.92
N LEU A 614 -0.40 -12.06 5.82
CA LEU A 614 -1.06 -11.26 6.83
C LEU A 614 -1.01 -11.99 8.17
N GLU A 615 -0.56 -11.31 9.23
CA GLU A 615 -0.69 -11.80 10.60
C GLU A 615 -1.61 -10.85 11.38
N ARG A 616 -2.87 -11.26 11.61
CA ARG A 616 -3.90 -10.39 12.22
C ARG A 616 -3.52 -9.87 13.60
N ASP A 617 -2.90 -10.71 14.43
CA ASP A 617 -2.45 -10.30 15.76
C ASP A 617 -1.35 -9.22 15.69
N VAL A 618 -0.50 -9.29 14.68
CA VAL A 618 0.56 -8.32 14.44
C VAL A 618 -0.02 -7.01 13.93
N GLU A 619 -1.01 -7.04 13.05
CA GLU A 619 -1.66 -5.85 12.49
C GLU A 619 -2.84 -5.31 13.29
N ILE A 620 -3.19 -5.96 14.40
CA ILE A 620 -4.32 -5.59 15.26
C ILE A 620 -5.63 -5.61 14.44
N LEU A 621 -5.83 -6.68 13.68
CA LEU A 621 -7.07 -6.96 12.95
C LEU A 621 -7.97 -7.92 13.74
N PRO A 622 -9.30 -7.89 13.53
CA PRO A 622 -10.24 -8.75 14.23
C PRO A 622 -10.02 -10.24 13.91
N THR A 623 -10.08 -11.07 14.95
CA THR A 623 -10.16 -12.53 14.80
C THR A 623 -11.48 -12.95 14.15
N THR A 624 -11.57 -14.18 13.64
CA THR A 624 -12.84 -14.72 13.10
C THR A 624 -14.00 -14.60 14.10
N ALA A 625 -13.77 -14.91 15.38
CA ALA A 625 -14.81 -14.77 16.42
C ALA A 625 -15.23 -13.31 16.68
N GLU A 626 -14.30 -12.35 16.50
CA GLU A 626 -14.62 -10.93 16.55
C GLU A 626 -15.46 -10.50 15.34
N MET A 627 -15.11 -10.96 14.14
CA MET A 627 -15.85 -10.69 12.90
C MET A 627 -17.30 -11.19 12.99
N GLU A 628 -17.51 -12.42 13.44
CA GLU A 628 -18.85 -13.00 13.63
C GLU A 628 -19.70 -12.18 14.62
N ARG A 629 -19.10 -11.75 15.74
CA ARG A 629 -19.79 -10.94 16.73
C ARG A 629 -20.16 -9.55 16.19
N ARG A 630 -19.29 -8.96 15.37
CA ARG A 630 -19.59 -7.68 14.70
C ARG A 630 -20.71 -7.82 13.69
N ALA A 631 -20.71 -8.89 12.89
CA ALA A 631 -21.77 -9.19 11.94
C ALA A 631 -23.14 -9.32 12.63
N GLN A 632 -23.21 -10.06 13.74
CA GLN A 632 -24.43 -10.18 14.55
C GLN A 632 -24.91 -8.85 15.15
N ALA A 633 -23.99 -7.92 15.39
CA ALA A 633 -24.29 -6.57 15.89
C ALA A 633 -24.53 -5.53 14.78
N GLY A 634 -24.44 -5.92 13.50
CA GLY A 634 -24.52 -4.98 12.37
C GLY A 634 -23.38 -3.97 12.32
N ALA A 635 -22.24 -4.26 12.96
CA ALA A 635 -21.08 -3.38 13.01
C ALA A 635 -20.06 -3.73 11.93
N GLY A 636 -19.46 -2.73 11.27
CA GLY A 636 -18.43 -2.92 10.25
C GLY A 636 -16.98 -2.89 10.78
N LEU A 637 -16.04 -2.76 9.85
CA LEU A 637 -14.65 -2.44 10.16
C LEU A 637 -14.48 -0.93 10.34
N THR A 638 -13.45 -0.54 11.09
CA THR A 638 -13.07 0.87 11.29
C THR A 638 -12.11 1.34 10.20
N ARG A 639 -12.01 2.66 9.98
CA ARG A 639 -11.07 3.23 8.99
C ARG A 639 -9.62 2.75 9.15
N PRO A 640 -9.05 2.66 10.37
CA PRO A 640 -7.69 2.14 10.55
C PRO A 640 -7.54 0.65 10.19
N GLU A 641 -8.58 -0.17 10.38
CA GLU A 641 -8.59 -1.58 9.97
C GLU A 641 -8.68 -1.69 8.43
N LEU A 642 -9.57 -0.89 7.81
CA LEU A 642 -9.72 -0.82 6.35
C LEU A 642 -8.46 -0.31 5.65
N ALA A 643 -7.77 0.68 6.23
CA ALA A 643 -6.50 1.19 5.71
C ALA A 643 -5.41 0.12 5.64
N VAL A 644 -5.33 -0.76 6.65
CA VAL A 644 -4.40 -1.91 6.65
C VAL A 644 -4.78 -2.89 5.54
N LEU A 645 -6.06 -3.28 5.44
CA LEU A 645 -6.51 -4.24 4.42
C LEU A 645 -6.39 -3.69 3.00
N LEU A 646 -6.54 -2.38 2.82
CA LEU A 646 -6.26 -1.70 1.55
C LEU A 646 -4.81 -1.91 1.11
N GLY A 647 -3.85 -1.73 2.03
CA GLY A 647 -2.44 -1.96 1.74
C GLY A 647 -2.14 -3.42 1.40
N TYR A 648 -2.64 -4.36 2.21
CA TYR A 648 -2.40 -5.79 1.98
C TYR A 648 -3.05 -6.31 0.69
N SER A 649 -4.26 -5.87 0.34
CA SER A 649 -4.93 -6.27 -0.91
C SER A 649 -4.18 -5.79 -2.16
N LYS A 650 -3.61 -4.58 -2.14
CA LYS A 650 -2.75 -4.08 -3.22
C LYS A 650 -1.50 -4.94 -3.37
N VAL A 651 -0.78 -5.20 -2.28
CA VAL A 651 0.45 -5.99 -2.32
C VAL A 651 0.18 -7.42 -2.80
N ASP A 652 -0.90 -8.05 -2.34
CA ASP A 652 -1.30 -9.37 -2.83
C ASP A 652 -1.57 -9.36 -4.34
N LEU A 653 -2.34 -8.38 -4.83
CA LEU A 653 -2.63 -8.26 -6.25
C LEU A 653 -1.36 -8.04 -7.10
N VAL A 654 -0.46 -7.15 -6.68
CA VAL A 654 0.83 -6.93 -7.37
C VAL A 654 1.60 -8.24 -7.48
N ASN A 655 1.71 -9.00 -6.38
CA ASN A 655 2.41 -10.27 -6.37
C ASN A 655 1.78 -11.30 -7.31
N ARG A 656 0.44 -11.41 -7.31
CA ARG A 656 -0.29 -12.32 -8.21
C ARG A 656 -0.18 -11.91 -9.68
N MET A 657 -0.12 -10.61 -9.98
CA MET A 657 0.14 -10.11 -11.33
C MET A 657 1.57 -10.43 -11.78
N LEU A 658 2.57 -10.19 -10.94
CA LEU A 658 3.98 -10.47 -11.24
C LEU A 658 4.25 -11.96 -11.48
N ALA A 659 3.48 -12.84 -10.84
CA ALA A 659 3.52 -14.30 -11.04
C ALA A 659 2.84 -14.76 -12.35
N SER A 660 2.25 -13.85 -13.13
CA SER A 660 1.57 -14.13 -14.40
C SER A 660 2.25 -13.45 -15.59
N ASP A 661 1.74 -13.70 -16.80
CA ASP A 661 2.19 -13.01 -18.02
C ASP A 661 1.41 -11.71 -18.29
N VAL A 662 0.43 -11.35 -17.43
CA VAL A 662 -0.40 -10.15 -17.60
C VAL A 662 0.42 -8.85 -17.66
N PRO A 663 1.46 -8.62 -16.83
CA PRO A 663 2.29 -7.41 -16.95
C PRO A 663 3.02 -7.26 -18.30
N ASP A 664 3.14 -8.34 -19.09
CA ASP A 664 3.74 -8.29 -20.43
C ASP A 664 2.73 -8.01 -21.54
N GLU A 665 1.43 -8.01 -21.24
CA GLU A 665 0.39 -7.70 -22.23
C GLU A 665 0.64 -6.31 -22.84
N PRO A 666 0.84 -6.21 -24.17
CA PRO A 666 1.17 -4.95 -24.83
C PRO A 666 0.17 -3.82 -24.53
N TYR A 667 -1.11 -4.16 -24.35
CA TYR A 667 -2.14 -3.18 -23.99
C TYR A 667 -1.87 -2.47 -22.65
N LEU A 668 -1.20 -3.13 -21.70
CA LEU A 668 -0.86 -2.52 -20.41
C LEU A 668 0.34 -1.55 -20.48
N GLN A 669 0.97 -1.37 -21.64
CA GLN A 669 1.98 -0.33 -21.84
C GLN A 669 1.42 1.07 -21.51
N ALA A 670 0.13 1.32 -21.78
CA ALA A 670 -0.52 2.58 -21.41
C ALA A 670 -0.46 2.86 -19.90
N ALA A 671 -0.56 1.83 -19.05
CA ALA A 671 -0.44 2.00 -17.60
C ALA A 671 0.98 2.40 -17.17
N LEU A 672 2.00 1.95 -17.92
CA LEU A 672 3.39 2.36 -17.72
C LEU A 672 3.61 3.81 -18.17
N ASP A 673 3.02 4.21 -19.29
CA ASP A 673 3.12 5.57 -19.78
C ASP A 673 2.39 6.55 -18.84
N GLU A 674 1.20 6.18 -18.33
CA GLU A 674 0.42 6.95 -17.32
C GLU A 674 1.20 7.17 -16.01
N TYR A 675 2.14 6.27 -15.67
CA TYR A 675 2.99 6.42 -14.48
C TYR A 675 3.98 7.57 -14.62
N PHE A 676 4.55 7.79 -15.81
CA PHE A 676 5.53 8.85 -16.01
C PHE A 676 4.84 10.19 -16.35
N PRO A 677 5.40 11.34 -15.94
CA PRO A 677 4.89 12.65 -16.34
C PRO A 677 4.77 12.79 -17.86
N GLU A 678 3.69 13.41 -18.36
CA GLU A 678 3.43 13.58 -19.79
C GLU A 678 4.62 14.21 -20.57
N PRO A 679 5.36 15.20 -20.04
CA PRO A 679 6.56 15.72 -20.71
C PRO A 679 7.65 14.67 -20.92
N VAL A 680 7.82 13.74 -19.98
CA VAL A 680 8.80 12.64 -20.05
C VAL A 680 8.37 11.63 -21.10
N VAL A 681 7.08 11.25 -21.12
CA VAL A 681 6.53 10.33 -22.12
C VAL A 681 6.71 10.90 -23.54
N LYS A 682 6.41 12.19 -23.74
CA LYS A 682 6.58 12.86 -25.04
C LYS A 682 8.03 12.90 -25.51
N GLN A 683 8.99 13.07 -24.59
CA GLN A 683 10.40 13.24 -24.94
C GLN A 683 11.17 11.92 -25.02
N PHE A 684 10.84 10.95 -24.17
CA PHE A 684 11.62 9.72 -23.94
C PHE A 684 10.78 8.44 -24.03
N GLY A 685 9.57 8.51 -24.59
CA GLY A 685 8.63 7.39 -24.66
C GLY A 685 9.20 6.11 -25.29
N GLU A 686 10.15 6.21 -26.22
CA GLU A 686 10.81 5.04 -26.82
C GLU A 686 11.64 4.22 -25.83
N HIS A 687 12.12 4.82 -24.72
CA HIS A 687 12.94 4.15 -23.71
C HIS A 687 12.09 3.60 -22.55
N ILE A 688 10.81 4.00 -22.44
CA ILE A 688 9.92 3.57 -21.36
C ILE A 688 9.67 2.04 -21.39
N PRO A 689 9.44 1.38 -22.54
CA PRO A 689 9.29 -0.08 -22.62
C PRO A 689 10.51 -0.86 -22.12
N GLU A 690 11.70 -0.25 -22.20
CA GLU A 690 12.97 -0.85 -21.77
C GLU A 690 13.26 -0.60 -20.27
N HIS A 691 12.35 0.10 -19.57
CA HIS A 691 12.49 0.34 -18.14
C HIS A 691 12.58 -0.99 -17.40
N ARG A 692 13.62 -1.12 -16.58
CA ARG A 692 13.96 -2.41 -15.98
C ARG A 692 12.91 -2.96 -15.01
N LEU A 693 12.22 -2.05 -14.32
CA LEU A 693 11.09 -2.37 -13.44
C LEU A 693 9.75 -2.27 -14.17
N ARG A 694 9.72 -2.41 -15.51
CA ARG A 694 8.49 -2.27 -16.30
C ARG A 694 7.36 -3.14 -15.75
N ARG A 695 7.65 -4.42 -15.47
CA ARG A 695 6.63 -5.37 -14.97
C ARG A 695 6.08 -4.94 -13.63
N GLU A 696 6.95 -4.54 -12.72
CA GLU A 696 6.60 -4.06 -11.38
C GLU A 696 5.81 -2.76 -11.44
N LEU A 697 6.21 -1.81 -12.29
CA LEU A 697 5.49 -0.55 -12.49
C LEU A 697 4.08 -0.77 -13.03
N VAL A 698 3.93 -1.62 -14.06
CA VAL A 698 2.61 -1.98 -14.61
C VAL A 698 1.74 -2.64 -13.55
N ALA A 699 2.28 -3.63 -12.82
CA ALA A 699 1.54 -4.34 -11.79
C ALA A 699 1.10 -3.39 -10.66
N THR A 700 2.00 -2.54 -10.16
CA THR A 700 1.70 -1.58 -9.10
C THR A 700 0.70 -0.52 -9.55
N ALA A 701 0.85 0.06 -10.74
CA ALA A 701 -0.06 1.08 -11.25
C ALA A 701 -1.49 0.54 -11.41
N VAL A 702 -1.63 -0.63 -12.07
CA VAL A 702 -2.94 -1.27 -12.28
C VAL A 702 -3.56 -1.72 -10.95
N ALA A 703 -2.78 -2.31 -10.04
CA ALA A 703 -3.28 -2.74 -8.74
C ALA A 703 -3.74 -1.57 -7.87
N ASN A 704 -2.97 -0.47 -7.83
CA ASN A 704 -3.34 0.74 -7.11
C ASN A 704 -4.66 1.29 -7.63
N GLU A 705 -4.79 1.48 -8.94
CA GLU A 705 -6.01 2.01 -9.53
C GLU A 705 -7.20 1.08 -9.24
N LEU A 706 -7.08 -0.21 -9.55
CA LEU A 706 -8.14 -1.19 -9.38
C LEU A 706 -8.66 -1.22 -7.95
N VAL A 707 -7.76 -1.36 -6.96
CA VAL A 707 -8.15 -1.44 -5.55
C VAL A 707 -8.71 -0.10 -5.05
N ASN A 708 -8.10 1.03 -5.43
CA ASN A 708 -8.61 2.35 -5.04
C ASN A 708 -10.00 2.65 -5.65
N ARG A 709 -10.27 2.16 -6.86
CA ARG A 709 -11.54 2.40 -7.57
C ARG A 709 -12.63 1.43 -7.15
N MET A 710 -12.35 0.13 -7.14
CA MET A 710 -13.36 -0.91 -7.00
C MET A 710 -13.51 -1.44 -5.57
N GLY A 711 -12.54 -1.17 -4.70
CA GLY A 711 -12.57 -1.56 -3.29
C GLY A 711 -11.66 -2.73 -2.93
N ILE A 712 -11.51 -2.93 -1.62
CA ILE A 712 -10.54 -3.84 -0.98
C ILE A 712 -10.80 -5.31 -1.33
N THR A 713 -12.08 -5.70 -1.35
CA THR A 713 -12.50 -7.11 -1.53
C THR A 713 -12.90 -7.44 -2.97
N TYR A 714 -12.85 -6.48 -3.89
CA TYR A 714 -13.39 -6.65 -5.23
C TYR A 714 -12.72 -7.78 -6.01
N VAL A 715 -11.38 -7.81 -5.98
CA VAL A 715 -10.59 -8.76 -6.77
C VAL A 715 -10.72 -10.18 -6.26
N SER A 716 -10.49 -10.42 -4.96
CA SER A 716 -10.60 -11.75 -4.35
C SER A 716 -12.00 -12.33 -4.57
N ARG A 717 -13.04 -11.53 -4.32
CA ARG A 717 -14.44 -11.94 -4.51
C ARG A 717 -14.75 -12.29 -5.97
N THR A 718 -14.35 -11.45 -6.92
CA THR A 718 -14.63 -11.68 -8.34
C THR A 718 -13.86 -12.89 -8.87
N ALA A 719 -12.60 -13.07 -8.44
CA ALA A 719 -11.79 -14.24 -8.74
C ALA A 719 -12.45 -15.53 -8.22
N ASN A 720 -12.81 -15.57 -6.94
CA ASN A 720 -13.41 -16.76 -6.30
C ASN A 720 -14.77 -17.12 -6.92
N GLU A 721 -15.61 -16.13 -7.24
CA GLU A 721 -16.93 -16.37 -7.83
C GLU A 721 -16.89 -16.90 -9.26
N LEU A 722 -15.89 -16.49 -10.05
CA LEU A 722 -15.77 -16.86 -11.45
C LEU A 722 -14.73 -17.96 -11.70
N GLY A 723 -13.99 -18.38 -10.66
CA GLY A 723 -12.87 -19.31 -10.80
C GLY A 723 -11.76 -18.75 -11.69
N ALA A 724 -11.53 -17.43 -11.63
CA ALA A 724 -10.53 -16.72 -12.44
C ALA A 724 -9.29 -16.38 -11.60
N LEU A 725 -8.15 -16.19 -12.25
CA LEU A 725 -6.95 -15.69 -11.58
C LEU A 725 -7.07 -14.19 -11.29
N ALA A 726 -6.52 -13.73 -10.17
CA ALA A 726 -6.54 -12.30 -9.82
C ALA A 726 -5.92 -11.41 -10.91
N ALA A 727 -4.88 -11.89 -11.60
CA ALA A 727 -4.26 -11.18 -12.71
C ALA A 727 -5.21 -11.04 -13.92
N GLU A 728 -6.04 -12.04 -14.20
CA GLU A 728 -7.07 -11.97 -15.26
C GLU A 728 -8.17 -10.98 -14.89
N VAL A 729 -8.54 -10.90 -13.60
CA VAL A 729 -9.47 -9.87 -13.11
C VAL A 729 -8.89 -8.47 -13.34
N ALA A 730 -7.60 -8.27 -13.07
CA ALA A 730 -6.94 -6.99 -13.29
C ALA A 730 -6.91 -6.58 -14.78
N LEU A 731 -6.60 -7.52 -15.68
CA LEU A 731 -6.63 -7.28 -17.13
C LEU A 731 -8.05 -6.98 -17.62
N ALA A 732 -9.03 -7.79 -17.24
CA ALA A 732 -10.43 -7.60 -17.62
C ALA A 732 -11.00 -6.28 -17.07
N TYR A 733 -10.57 -5.86 -15.88
CA TYR A 733 -10.87 -4.55 -15.32
C TYR A 733 -10.30 -3.41 -16.16
N ARG A 734 -9.03 -3.49 -16.58
CA ARG A 734 -8.40 -2.43 -17.40
C ARG A 734 -9.16 -2.25 -18.71
N VAL A 735 -9.52 -3.35 -19.37
CA VAL A 735 -10.36 -3.36 -20.59
C VAL A 735 -11.73 -2.74 -20.30
N ALA A 736 -12.39 -3.16 -19.22
CA ALA A 736 -13.70 -2.64 -18.83
C ALA A 736 -13.67 -1.14 -18.54
N ARG A 737 -12.64 -0.64 -17.83
CA ARG A 737 -12.43 0.77 -17.52
C ARG A 737 -12.38 1.60 -18.81
N ASP A 738 -11.58 1.18 -19.78
CA ASP A 738 -11.34 1.95 -21.01
C ASP A 738 -12.56 1.92 -21.92
N VAL A 739 -13.14 0.74 -22.15
CA VAL A 739 -14.36 0.59 -22.95
C VAL A 739 -15.50 1.44 -22.39
N ALA A 740 -15.69 1.43 -21.07
CA ALA A 740 -16.76 2.16 -20.42
C ALA A 740 -16.46 3.66 -20.22
N SER A 741 -15.29 4.16 -20.68
CA SER A 741 -14.82 5.52 -20.40
C SER A 741 -14.91 5.90 -18.91
N ALA A 742 -14.69 4.94 -18.02
CA ALA A 742 -14.98 5.06 -16.59
C ALA A 742 -14.16 6.17 -15.91
N GLY A 743 -12.94 6.43 -16.42
CA GLY A 743 -12.08 7.53 -15.98
C GLY A 743 -12.77 8.91 -16.08
N ASP A 744 -13.45 9.20 -17.20
CA ASP A 744 -14.19 10.47 -17.38
C ASP A 744 -15.36 10.57 -16.41
N HIS A 745 -16.12 9.49 -16.26
CA HIS A 745 -17.28 9.45 -15.38
C HIS A 745 -16.91 9.67 -13.92
N TRP A 746 -15.85 9.00 -13.43
CA TRP A 746 -15.34 9.28 -12.09
C TRP A 746 -14.82 10.72 -11.98
N GLY A 747 -14.05 11.21 -12.95
CA GLY A 747 -13.50 12.58 -12.93
C GLY A 747 -14.59 13.66 -12.83
N ARG A 748 -15.70 13.50 -13.56
CA ARG A 748 -16.86 14.41 -13.49
C ARG A 748 -17.53 14.42 -12.13
N ILE A 749 -17.65 13.26 -11.48
CA ILE A 749 -18.22 13.13 -10.12
C ILE A 749 -17.28 13.76 -9.08
N GLU A 750 -15.99 13.52 -9.21
CA GLU A 750 -14.97 14.07 -8.30
C GLU A 750 -14.83 15.59 -8.43
N ALA A 751 -15.05 16.15 -9.62
CA ALA A 751 -15.10 17.60 -9.84
C ALA A 751 -16.23 18.31 -9.07
N GLN A 752 -17.17 17.55 -8.49
CA GLN A 752 -18.24 18.08 -7.62
C GLN A 752 -17.86 18.10 -6.12
N ASP A 753 -16.59 17.85 -5.79
CA ASP A 753 -16.09 17.96 -4.42
C ASP A 753 -16.37 19.34 -3.80
N GLY A 754 -16.99 19.34 -2.61
CA GLY A 754 -17.36 20.58 -1.90
C GLY A 754 -18.60 21.28 -2.47
N VAL A 755 -19.19 20.76 -3.55
CA VAL A 755 -20.45 21.25 -4.15
C VAL A 755 -21.57 20.26 -3.87
N MET A 756 -21.29 18.96 -4.05
CA MET A 756 -22.25 17.87 -3.85
C MET A 756 -22.09 17.24 -2.47
N ALA A 757 -23.21 16.85 -1.87
CA ALA A 757 -23.23 16.08 -0.63
C ALA A 757 -22.41 14.77 -0.78
N PRO A 758 -21.51 14.43 0.17
CA PRO A 758 -20.62 13.27 0.05
C PRO A 758 -21.35 11.94 -0.17
N ALA A 759 -22.51 11.75 0.46
CA ALA A 759 -23.32 10.54 0.32
C ALA A 759 -23.83 10.36 -1.12
N LEU A 760 -24.24 11.46 -1.77
CA LEU A 760 -24.71 11.44 -3.15
C LEU A 760 -23.56 11.17 -4.13
N GLN A 761 -22.38 11.74 -3.86
CA GLN A 761 -21.18 11.47 -4.64
C GLN A 761 -20.80 9.99 -4.63
N LEU A 762 -20.85 9.33 -3.46
CA LEU A 762 -20.63 7.89 -3.33
C LEU A 762 -21.70 7.07 -4.07
N GLU A 763 -22.95 7.51 -4.05
CA GLU A 763 -24.04 6.86 -4.76
C GLU A 763 -23.83 6.89 -6.28
N MET A 764 -23.48 8.05 -6.83
CA MET A 764 -23.19 8.21 -8.26
C MET A 764 -21.94 7.43 -8.68
N LYS A 765 -20.91 7.41 -7.83
CA LYS A 765 -19.72 6.58 -8.04
C LYS A 765 -20.09 5.10 -8.13
N ALA A 766 -21.01 4.62 -7.30
CA ALA A 766 -21.46 3.23 -7.33
C ALA A 766 -22.13 2.85 -8.66
N GLU A 767 -22.69 3.78 -9.43
CA GLU A 767 -23.19 3.50 -10.79
C GLU A 767 -22.04 3.21 -11.76
N VAL A 768 -20.95 3.97 -11.68
CA VAL A 768 -19.75 3.72 -12.49
C VAL A 768 -19.11 2.40 -12.11
N ASP A 769 -18.98 2.12 -10.80
CA ASP A 769 -18.41 0.86 -10.31
C ASP A 769 -19.25 -0.34 -10.77
N ARG A 770 -20.60 -0.24 -10.76
CA ARG A 770 -21.49 -1.27 -11.31
C ARG A 770 -21.29 -1.51 -12.80
N LEU A 771 -21.08 -0.45 -13.58
CA LEU A 771 -20.81 -0.55 -15.00
C LEU A 771 -19.50 -1.30 -15.25
N VAL A 772 -18.43 -0.91 -14.55
CA VAL A 772 -17.11 -1.54 -14.68
C VAL A 772 -17.15 -3.02 -14.24
N ASP A 773 -17.82 -3.35 -13.13
CA ASP A 773 -18.00 -4.74 -12.68
C ASP A 773 -18.75 -5.58 -13.73
N ALA A 774 -19.85 -5.03 -14.29
CA ALA A 774 -20.63 -5.71 -15.32
C ALA A 774 -19.79 -6.06 -16.57
N TYR A 775 -18.91 -5.15 -17.00
CA TYR A 775 -18.02 -5.37 -18.14
C TYR A 775 -16.90 -6.34 -17.79
N THR A 776 -16.23 -6.13 -16.65
CA THR A 776 -15.16 -7.00 -16.15
C THR A 776 -15.61 -8.46 -16.12
N ARG A 777 -16.79 -8.73 -15.54
CA ARG A 777 -17.37 -10.08 -15.48
C ARG A 777 -17.69 -10.65 -16.85
N SER A 778 -18.20 -9.83 -17.77
CA SER A 778 -18.49 -10.26 -19.14
C SER A 778 -17.21 -10.68 -19.87
N TYR A 779 -16.15 -9.91 -19.70
CA TYR A 779 -14.83 -10.15 -20.28
C TYR A 779 -14.13 -11.37 -19.68
N LEU A 780 -14.25 -11.61 -18.37
CA LEU A 780 -13.75 -12.85 -17.75
C LEU A 780 -14.43 -14.10 -18.31
N ARG A 781 -15.71 -14.02 -18.70
CA ARG A 781 -16.43 -15.17 -19.28
C ARG A 781 -16.19 -15.37 -20.78
N SER A 782 -16.01 -14.28 -21.51
CA SER A 782 -15.94 -14.30 -22.98
C SER A 782 -14.50 -14.27 -23.50
N GLY A 783 -13.53 -13.92 -22.66
CA GLY A 783 -12.15 -13.65 -23.03
C GLY A 783 -11.97 -12.23 -23.58
N VAL A 784 -10.75 -11.72 -23.47
CA VAL A 784 -10.38 -10.36 -23.91
C VAL A 784 -9.39 -10.33 -25.08
N HIS A 785 -8.93 -11.47 -25.60
CA HIS A 785 -7.88 -11.47 -26.61
C HIS A 785 -8.41 -11.51 -28.05
N PRO A 786 -7.79 -10.76 -29.00
CA PRO A 786 -6.75 -9.73 -28.78
C PRO A 786 -7.29 -8.48 -28.06
N VAL A 787 -6.54 -7.95 -27.08
CA VAL A 787 -7.05 -6.92 -26.15
C VAL A 787 -7.39 -5.60 -26.85
N ALA A 788 -6.49 -5.10 -27.69
CA ALA A 788 -6.70 -3.83 -28.40
C ALA A 788 -7.98 -3.84 -29.26
N ASP A 789 -8.20 -4.93 -30.02
CA ASP A 789 -9.37 -5.10 -30.88
C ASP A 789 -10.69 -5.13 -30.08
N VAL A 790 -10.68 -5.75 -28.89
CA VAL A 790 -11.84 -5.79 -28.00
C VAL A 790 -12.15 -4.39 -27.47
N VAL A 791 -11.13 -3.64 -27.06
CA VAL A 791 -11.30 -2.28 -26.53
C VAL A 791 -11.84 -1.35 -27.60
N GLU A 792 -11.19 -1.25 -28.76
CA GLU A 792 -11.60 -0.34 -29.84
C GLU A 792 -13.05 -0.61 -30.25
N ARG A 793 -13.37 -1.87 -30.54
CA ARG A 793 -14.71 -2.26 -31.00
C ARG A 793 -15.80 -2.03 -29.96
N ASP A 794 -15.56 -2.45 -28.71
CA ASP A 794 -16.60 -2.36 -27.69
C ASP A 794 -16.73 -0.92 -27.14
N HIS A 795 -15.67 -0.11 -27.20
CA HIS A 795 -15.71 1.33 -26.88
C HIS A 795 -16.58 2.10 -27.88
N ASP A 796 -16.40 1.85 -29.18
CA ASP A 796 -17.26 2.43 -30.22
C ASP A 796 -18.74 2.08 -30.00
N ALA A 797 -19.01 0.82 -29.64
CA ALA A 797 -20.36 0.36 -29.32
C ALA A 797 -20.93 1.06 -28.08
N PHE A 798 -20.12 1.28 -27.05
CA PHE A 798 -20.49 2.02 -25.85
C PHE A 798 -20.83 3.48 -26.18
N VAL A 799 -19.94 4.20 -26.87
CA VAL A 799 -20.12 5.63 -27.22
C VAL A 799 -21.38 5.81 -28.06
N ARG A 800 -21.56 5.00 -29.10
CA ARG A 800 -22.74 5.06 -29.97
C ARG A 800 -24.04 4.90 -29.19
N LEU A 801 -24.08 3.95 -28.24
CA LEU A 801 -25.28 3.70 -27.44
C LEU A 801 -25.51 4.80 -26.41
N HIS A 802 -24.45 5.30 -25.78
CA HIS A 802 -24.50 6.39 -24.82
C HIS A 802 -25.06 7.66 -25.47
N GLU A 803 -24.55 8.06 -26.65
CA GLU A 803 -25.04 9.22 -27.39
C GLU A 803 -26.50 9.05 -27.84
N ALA A 804 -26.89 7.86 -28.29
CA ALA A 804 -28.27 7.56 -28.67
C ALA A 804 -29.24 7.65 -27.47
N MET A 805 -28.79 7.33 -26.25
CA MET A 805 -29.57 7.50 -25.02
C MET A 805 -29.69 8.98 -24.64
N LEU A 806 -28.59 9.73 -24.63
CA LEU A 806 -28.58 11.15 -24.24
C LEU A 806 -29.40 12.02 -25.21
N SER A 807 -29.38 11.69 -26.50
CA SER A 807 -30.16 12.40 -27.53
C SER A 807 -31.63 11.98 -27.59
N GLY A 808 -32.06 10.98 -26.81
CA GLY A 808 -33.44 10.50 -26.77
C GLY A 808 -33.88 9.64 -27.96
N HIS A 809 -32.95 9.24 -28.84
CA HIS A 809 -33.23 8.38 -29.99
C HIS A 809 -33.54 6.93 -29.58
N LEU A 810 -33.06 6.49 -28.42
CA LEU A 810 -33.50 5.26 -27.76
C LEU A 810 -34.66 5.57 -26.79
N GLY A 811 -35.88 5.26 -27.22
CA GLY A 811 -37.09 5.42 -26.41
C GLY A 811 -37.02 4.65 -25.07
N GLY A 812 -37.76 5.12 -24.07
CA GLY A 812 -37.95 4.41 -22.79
C GLY A 812 -36.85 4.62 -21.74
N HIS A 813 -35.63 5.05 -22.08
CA HIS A 813 -34.58 5.34 -21.08
C HIS A 813 -34.99 6.46 -20.10
N ARG A 814 -35.31 7.65 -20.63
CA ARG A 814 -35.74 8.81 -19.81
C ARG A 814 -36.94 8.49 -18.91
N VAL A 815 -37.86 7.66 -19.38
CA VAL A 815 -39.03 7.24 -18.60
C VAL A 815 -38.63 6.27 -17.48
N ARG A 816 -37.73 5.31 -17.74
CA ARG A 816 -37.31 4.30 -16.74
C ARG A 816 -36.55 4.89 -15.56
N HIS A 817 -35.86 6.01 -15.75
CA HIS A 817 -35.04 6.64 -14.71
C HIS A 817 -35.53 8.04 -14.31
N SER A 818 -36.76 8.42 -14.66
CA SER A 818 -37.29 9.76 -14.36
C SER A 818 -37.31 10.07 -12.87
N GLU A 819 -37.75 9.14 -12.02
CA GLU A 819 -37.78 9.33 -10.56
C GLU A 819 -36.37 9.53 -9.97
N ALA A 820 -35.39 8.78 -10.48
CA ALA A 820 -34.01 8.90 -10.04
C ALA A 820 -33.38 10.22 -10.52
N PHE A 821 -33.73 10.66 -11.74
CA PHE A 821 -33.30 11.93 -12.30
C PHE A 821 -33.88 13.10 -11.50
N ASP A 822 -35.20 13.10 -11.24
CA ASP A 822 -35.88 14.13 -10.45
C ASP A 822 -35.24 14.24 -9.06
N ARG A 823 -34.94 13.11 -8.41
CA ARG A 823 -34.24 13.12 -7.12
C ARG A 823 -32.83 13.71 -7.21
N TYR A 824 -32.03 13.35 -8.22
CA TYR A 824 -30.69 13.93 -8.39
C TYR A 824 -30.77 15.43 -8.64
N PHE A 825 -31.70 15.86 -9.48
CA PHE A 825 -31.94 17.26 -9.77
C PHE A 825 -32.38 18.04 -8.53
N ASP A 826 -33.32 17.50 -7.74
CA ASP A 826 -33.80 18.09 -6.48
C ASP A 826 -32.68 18.19 -5.42
N LEU A 827 -31.69 17.30 -5.47
CA LEU A 827 -30.49 17.33 -4.62
C LEU A 827 -29.39 18.23 -5.16
N GLY A 828 -29.64 18.99 -6.24
CA GLY A 828 -28.73 20.00 -6.78
C GLY A 828 -27.68 19.46 -7.76
N VAL A 829 -27.85 18.24 -8.27
CA VAL A 829 -26.97 17.70 -9.32
C VAL A 829 -27.29 18.36 -10.66
N GLU A 830 -26.26 18.78 -11.39
CA GLU A 830 -26.40 19.36 -12.72
C GLU A 830 -27.05 18.38 -13.71
N GLU A 831 -27.93 18.87 -14.59
CA GLU A 831 -28.76 18.05 -15.46
C GLU A 831 -27.94 17.13 -16.38
N ASP A 832 -26.87 17.63 -17.02
CA ASP A 832 -26.01 16.81 -17.89
C ASP A 832 -25.36 15.67 -17.11
N LEU A 833 -24.86 15.95 -15.91
CA LEU A 833 -24.23 14.94 -15.06
C LEU A 833 -25.23 13.88 -14.60
N ALA A 834 -26.43 14.28 -14.15
CA ALA A 834 -27.46 13.34 -13.72
C ALA A 834 -27.90 12.41 -14.88
N GLN A 835 -28.11 12.95 -16.08
CA GLN A 835 -28.49 12.16 -17.26
C GLN A 835 -27.41 11.14 -17.65
N ARG A 836 -26.14 11.57 -17.68
CA ARG A 836 -25.02 10.69 -18.02
C ARG A 836 -24.84 9.55 -17.02
N ILE A 837 -24.88 9.84 -15.72
CA ILE A 837 -24.68 8.81 -14.70
C ILE A 837 -25.83 7.80 -14.69
N LEU A 838 -27.07 8.26 -14.87
CA LEU A 838 -28.22 7.34 -14.94
C LEU A 838 -28.24 6.50 -16.23
N ALA A 839 -27.71 7.02 -17.35
CA ALA A 839 -27.52 6.25 -18.58
C ALA A 839 -26.65 5.01 -18.38
N LEU A 840 -25.65 5.08 -17.49
CA LEU A 840 -24.70 3.98 -17.24
C LEU A 840 -25.39 2.66 -16.84
N ARG A 841 -26.53 2.73 -16.13
CA ARG A 841 -27.31 1.56 -15.71
C ARG A 841 -27.70 0.68 -16.90
N ASP A 842 -28.10 1.30 -18.00
CA ASP A 842 -28.52 0.61 -19.22
C ASP A 842 -27.34 0.21 -20.10
N LEU A 843 -26.25 0.98 -20.04
CA LEU A 843 -25.01 0.69 -20.77
C LEU A 843 -24.30 -0.58 -20.26
N THR A 844 -24.68 -1.10 -19.08
CA THR A 844 -24.25 -2.43 -18.60
C THR A 844 -24.55 -3.56 -19.60
N LEU A 845 -25.49 -3.35 -20.52
CA LEU A 845 -25.93 -4.34 -21.51
C LEU A 845 -25.05 -4.41 -22.76
N VAL A 846 -24.19 -3.42 -23.04
CA VAL A 846 -23.43 -3.34 -24.30
C VAL A 846 -22.60 -4.60 -24.57
N PRO A 847 -21.86 -5.20 -23.60
CA PRO A 847 -21.08 -6.41 -23.88
C PRO A 847 -21.97 -7.57 -24.36
N ASP A 848 -23.18 -7.67 -23.80
CA ASP A 848 -24.16 -8.71 -24.14
C ASP A 848 -24.76 -8.45 -25.53
N VAL A 849 -25.10 -7.19 -25.84
CA VAL A 849 -25.58 -6.76 -27.17
C VAL A 849 -24.52 -7.04 -28.24
N ALA A 850 -23.28 -6.63 -27.99
CA ALA A 850 -22.17 -6.81 -28.93
C ALA A 850 -21.89 -8.30 -29.18
N ALA A 851 -21.95 -9.14 -28.13
CA ALA A 851 -21.80 -10.58 -28.27
C ALA A 851 -22.93 -11.23 -29.10
N VAL A 852 -24.18 -10.81 -28.92
CA VAL A 852 -25.31 -11.32 -29.70
C VAL A 852 -25.25 -10.86 -31.15
N ALA A 853 -24.91 -9.58 -31.39
CA ALA A 853 -24.74 -9.03 -32.74
C ALA A 853 -23.71 -9.83 -33.55
N ARG A 854 -22.54 -10.11 -32.96
CA ARG A 854 -21.49 -10.93 -33.60
C ARG A 854 -21.93 -12.36 -33.88
N ARG A 855 -22.55 -13.02 -32.90
CA ARG A 855 -22.95 -14.44 -33.02
C ARG A 855 -24.05 -14.67 -34.07
N ASN A 856 -24.87 -13.65 -34.33
CA ASN A 856 -25.99 -13.75 -35.27
C ASN A 856 -25.74 -12.98 -36.58
N ASP A 857 -24.57 -12.36 -36.75
CA ASP A 857 -24.23 -11.51 -37.90
C ASP A 857 -25.28 -10.41 -38.15
N GLN A 858 -25.68 -9.71 -37.08
CA GLN A 858 -26.73 -8.69 -37.10
C GLN A 858 -26.18 -7.30 -36.78
N PRO A 859 -26.75 -6.21 -37.34
CA PRO A 859 -26.33 -4.85 -37.02
C PRO A 859 -26.49 -4.53 -35.53
N PHE A 860 -25.47 -3.92 -34.93
CA PHE A 860 -25.45 -3.59 -33.49
C PHE A 860 -26.70 -2.82 -33.03
N ASP A 861 -27.11 -1.78 -33.77
CA ASP A 861 -28.29 -0.97 -33.42
C ASP A 861 -29.59 -1.76 -33.42
N LEU A 862 -29.73 -2.71 -34.37
CA LEU A 862 -30.90 -3.59 -34.42
C LEU A 862 -30.93 -4.47 -33.16
N VAL A 863 -29.80 -5.08 -32.82
CA VAL A 863 -29.69 -5.92 -31.61
C VAL A 863 -29.93 -5.11 -30.35
N ALA A 864 -29.38 -3.90 -30.24
CA ALA A 864 -29.60 -3.01 -29.11
C ALA A 864 -31.09 -2.68 -28.95
N ALA A 865 -31.77 -2.27 -30.03
CA ALA A 865 -33.19 -1.97 -30.02
C ALA A 865 -34.05 -3.20 -29.63
N VAL A 866 -33.69 -4.41 -30.12
CA VAL A 866 -34.35 -5.66 -29.72
C VAL A 866 -34.09 -5.97 -28.23
N PHE A 867 -32.87 -5.74 -27.72
CA PHE A 867 -32.55 -5.92 -26.30
C PHE A 867 -33.39 -5.02 -25.39
N PHE A 868 -33.55 -3.74 -25.74
CA PHE A 868 -34.39 -2.80 -24.99
C PHE A 868 -35.87 -3.17 -25.11
N GLY A 869 -36.36 -3.44 -26.31
CA GLY A 869 -37.74 -3.88 -26.52
C GLY A 869 -38.10 -5.16 -25.76
N LEU A 870 -37.20 -6.15 -25.73
CA LEU A 870 -37.38 -7.35 -24.91
C LEU A 870 -37.29 -7.06 -23.41
N THR A 871 -36.45 -6.12 -22.98
CA THR A 871 -36.32 -5.75 -21.56
C THR A 871 -37.59 -5.08 -21.03
N ASP A 872 -38.27 -4.30 -21.87
CA ASP A 872 -39.53 -3.63 -21.54
C ASP A 872 -40.72 -4.59 -21.64
N ALA A 873 -40.74 -5.46 -22.65
CA ALA A 873 -41.85 -6.36 -22.89
C ALA A 873 -41.83 -7.64 -22.02
N LEU A 874 -40.64 -8.12 -21.64
CA LEU A 874 -40.47 -9.19 -20.68
C LEU A 874 -40.26 -8.60 -19.28
N PRO A 875 -40.56 -9.34 -18.20
CA PRO A 875 -40.35 -8.88 -16.82
C PRO A 875 -38.86 -8.83 -16.40
N LEU A 876 -37.93 -8.81 -17.36
CA LEU A 876 -36.48 -8.82 -17.13
C LEU A 876 -36.03 -7.56 -16.36
N GLY A 877 -36.49 -6.38 -16.77
CA GLY A 877 -36.17 -5.12 -16.09
C GLY A 877 -36.70 -5.08 -14.66
N ARG A 878 -37.94 -5.55 -14.45
CA ARG A 878 -38.56 -5.59 -13.12
C ARG A 878 -37.84 -6.54 -12.17
N LEU A 879 -37.50 -7.75 -12.62
CA LEU A 879 -36.76 -8.72 -11.82
C LEU A 879 -35.34 -8.21 -11.49
N ALA A 880 -34.68 -7.53 -12.42
CA ALA A 880 -33.38 -6.90 -12.17
C ALA A 880 -33.47 -5.78 -11.13
N THR A 881 -34.52 -4.95 -11.15
CA THR A 881 -34.77 -3.95 -10.09
C THR A 881 -35.02 -4.62 -8.75
N ARG A 882 -35.90 -5.62 -8.68
CA ARG A 882 -36.14 -6.41 -7.46
C ARG A 882 -34.86 -7.00 -6.87
N LEU A 883 -33.97 -7.56 -7.70
CA LEU A 883 -32.67 -8.05 -7.22
C LEU A 883 -31.81 -6.92 -6.64
N ARG A 884 -31.78 -5.74 -7.27
CA ARG A 884 -31.02 -4.60 -6.73
C ARG A 884 -31.50 -4.16 -5.34
N ASP A 885 -32.81 -4.27 -5.08
CA ASP A 885 -33.41 -3.86 -3.81
C ASP A 885 -33.25 -4.93 -2.71
N ILE A 886 -32.91 -6.17 -3.07
CA ILE A 886 -32.67 -7.24 -2.10
C ILE A 886 -31.23 -7.15 -1.58
N THR A 887 -31.10 -6.97 -0.26
CA THR A 887 -29.83 -7.13 0.44
C THR A 887 -29.65 -8.60 0.83
N PRO A 888 -28.65 -9.32 0.28
CA PRO A 888 -28.46 -10.73 0.60
C PRO A 888 -27.92 -10.94 2.03
N ASP A 889 -28.41 -11.98 2.72
CA ASP A 889 -27.98 -12.32 4.09
C ASP A 889 -26.99 -13.50 4.08
N GLY A 890 -25.71 -13.19 4.26
CA GLY A 890 -24.63 -14.17 4.26
C GLY A 890 -24.15 -14.63 2.87
N PRO A 891 -23.18 -15.57 2.83
CA PRO A 891 -22.45 -15.91 1.60
C PRO A 891 -23.30 -16.63 0.55
N TRP A 892 -24.15 -17.56 0.96
CA TRP A 892 -24.99 -18.33 0.03
C TRP A 892 -26.03 -17.45 -0.66
N ASP A 893 -26.67 -16.54 0.08
CA ASP A 893 -27.61 -15.59 -0.48
C ASP A 893 -26.92 -14.63 -1.45
N ARG A 894 -25.70 -14.15 -1.14
CA ARG A 894 -24.91 -13.32 -2.08
C ARG A 894 -24.57 -14.08 -3.36
N TRP A 895 -24.18 -15.35 -3.26
CA TRP A 895 -23.90 -16.18 -4.43
C TRP A 895 -25.16 -16.44 -5.25
N GLN A 896 -26.29 -16.72 -4.61
CA GLN A 896 -27.57 -16.89 -5.28
C GLN A 896 -28.02 -15.59 -5.95
N HIS A 897 -27.91 -14.45 -5.27
CA HIS A 897 -28.22 -13.13 -5.82
C HIS A 897 -27.46 -12.88 -7.11
N ARG A 898 -26.14 -13.08 -7.10
CA ARG A 898 -25.28 -12.92 -8.29
C ARG A 898 -25.64 -13.91 -9.39
N GLY A 899 -25.84 -15.18 -9.04
CA GLY A 899 -26.30 -16.20 -9.98
C GLY A 899 -27.62 -15.83 -10.65
N LEU A 900 -28.55 -15.19 -9.94
CA LEU A 900 -29.81 -14.71 -10.51
C LEU A 900 -29.62 -13.49 -11.42
N VAL A 901 -28.71 -12.57 -11.08
CA VAL A 901 -28.34 -11.45 -11.97
C VAL A 901 -27.77 -12.00 -13.28
N ASP A 902 -26.87 -12.97 -13.20
CA ASP A 902 -26.28 -13.62 -14.37
C ASP A 902 -27.30 -14.41 -15.19
N ASP A 903 -28.17 -15.15 -14.51
CA ASP A 903 -29.27 -15.87 -15.14
C ASP A 903 -30.18 -14.93 -15.94
N LEU A 904 -30.51 -13.75 -15.41
CA LEU A 904 -31.29 -12.74 -16.13
C LEU A 904 -30.57 -12.20 -17.37
N ARG A 905 -29.24 -11.99 -17.30
CA ARG A 905 -28.44 -11.57 -18.46
C ARG A 905 -28.45 -12.65 -19.54
N ASP A 906 -28.26 -13.90 -19.15
CA ASP A 906 -28.30 -15.06 -20.05
C ASP A 906 -29.67 -15.23 -20.72
N LEU A 907 -30.75 -15.01 -19.98
CA LEU A 907 -32.10 -15.04 -20.53
C LEU A 907 -32.33 -13.94 -21.54
N ARG A 908 -31.86 -12.72 -21.26
CA ARG A 908 -31.93 -11.61 -22.20
C ARG A 908 -31.16 -11.92 -23.48
N ARG A 909 -29.90 -12.39 -23.37
CA ARG A 909 -29.08 -12.79 -24.52
C ARG A 909 -29.75 -13.87 -25.36
N SER A 910 -30.26 -14.90 -24.71
CA SER A 910 -30.90 -16.03 -25.38
C SER A 910 -32.19 -15.62 -26.09
N ALA A 911 -33.02 -14.80 -25.45
CA ALA A 911 -34.25 -14.29 -26.03
C ALA A 911 -33.97 -13.40 -27.26
N ALA A 912 -32.99 -12.50 -27.16
CA ALA A 912 -32.60 -11.64 -28.28
C ALA A 912 -32.05 -12.45 -29.46
N ALA A 913 -31.15 -13.40 -29.21
CA ALA A 913 -30.60 -14.26 -30.25
C ALA A 913 -31.69 -15.08 -30.95
N GLN A 914 -32.63 -15.66 -30.20
CA GLN A 914 -33.74 -16.41 -30.78
C GLN A 914 -34.72 -15.54 -31.56
N ALA A 915 -35.06 -14.35 -31.05
CA ALA A 915 -35.94 -13.42 -31.74
C ALA A 915 -35.33 -13.00 -33.08
N LEU A 916 -34.04 -12.65 -33.10
CA LEU A 916 -33.31 -12.28 -34.31
C LEU A 916 -33.18 -13.46 -35.28
N ALA A 917 -32.90 -14.67 -34.79
CA ALA A 917 -32.81 -15.86 -35.64
C ALA A 917 -34.15 -16.23 -36.30
N ALA A 918 -35.28 -16.01 -35.61
CA ALA A 918 -36.61 -16.26 -36.16
C ALA A 918 -37.02 -15.21 -37.21
N HIS A 919 -36.54 -13.97 -37.09
CA HIS A 919 -36.88 -12.85 -37.97
C HIS A 919 -35.66 -12.00 -38.34
N PRO A 920 -34.71 -12.54 -39.13
CA PRO A 920 -33.41 -11.89 -39.38
C PRO A 920 -33.48 -10.60 -40.23
N GLU A 921 -34.56 -10.40 -40.99
CA GLU A 921 -34.78 -9.20 -41.82
C GLU A 921 -35.82 -8.23 -41.22
N GLY A 922 -36.34 -8.52 -40.03
CA GLY A 922 -37.34 -7.68 -39.38
C GLY A 922 -36.75 -6.42 -38.75
N HIS A 923 -37.52 -5.32 -38.74
CA HIS A 923 -37.18 -4.18 -37.88
C HIS A 923 -37.42 -4.53 -36.39
N ALA A 924 -36.72 -3.86 -35.47
CA ALA A 924 -36.67 -4.26 -34.05
C ALA A 924 -38.04 -4.54 -33.41
N GLU A 925 -39.00 -3.63 -33.59
CA GLU A 925 -40.36 -3.78 -33.03
C GLU A 925 -41.07 -5.03 -33.56
N GLN A 926 -40.93 -5.33 -34.86
CA GLN A 926 -41.52 -6.53 -35.46
C GLN A 926 -40.87 -7.80 -34.91
N VAL A 927 -39.53 -7.81 -34.78
CA VAL A 927 -38.78 -8.94 -34.21
C VAL A 927 -39.27 -9.25 -32.80
N VAL A 928 -39.41 -8.23 -31.95
CA VAL A 928 -39.91 -8.37 -30.58
C VAL A 928 -41.36 -8.85 -30.56
N ASN A 929 -42.25 -8.21 -31.33
CA ASN A 929 -43.68 -8.53 -31.32
C ASN A 929 -43.96 -9.97 -31.78
N VAL A 930 -43.27 -10.44 -32.84
CA VAL A 930 -43.48 -11.82 -33.30
C VAL A 930 -42.93 -12.83 -32.31
N TYR A 931 -41.76 -12.55 -31.71
CA TYR A 931 -41.18 -13.40 -30.67
C TYR A 931 -42.12 -13.57 -29.47
N LEU A 932 -42.77 -12.48 -29.03
CA LEU A 932 -43.74 -12.48 -27.94
C LEU A 932 -45.05 -13.19 -28.32
N ALA A 933 -45.55 -12.98 -29.54
CA ALA A 933 -46.79 -13.60 -30.01
C ALA A 933 -46.70 -15.13 -30.02
N GLN A 934 -45.54 -15.68 -30.42
CA GLN A 934 -45.27 -17.14 -30.38
C GLN A 934 -45.27 -17.71 -28.94
N ARG A 935 -45.15 -16.86 -27.91
CA ARG A 935 -44.99 -17.24 -26.51
C ARG A 935 -46.09 -16.68 -25.59
N ALA A 936 -47.21 -16.22 -26.16
CA ALA A 936 -48.25 -15.51 -25.41
C ALA A 936 -48.86 -16.34 -24.27
N GLU A 937 -49.17 -17.62 -24.48
CA GLU A 937 -49.74 -18.48 -23.44
C GLU A 937 -48.76 -18.77 -22.29
N PRO A 938 -47.51 -19.20 -22.55
CA PRO A 938 -46.50 -19.34 -21.50
C PRO A 938 -46.27 -18.04 -20.70
N LEU A 939 -46.28 -16.87 -21.37
CA LEU A 939 -46.05 -15.58 -20.72
C LEU A 939 -47.15 -15.21 -19.69
N LYS A 940 -48.40 -15.63 -19.90
CA LYS A 940 -49.47 -15.47 -18.91
C LYS A 940 -49.13 -16.18 -17.58
N ARG A 941 -48.46 -17.33 -17.65
CA ARG A 941 -48.04 -18.08 -16.45
C ARG A 941 -46.96 -17.35 -15.67
N VAL A 942 -45.99 -16.74 -16.35
CA VAL A 942 -44.97 -15.90 -15.70
C VAL A 942 -45.57 -14.64 -15.10
N ALA A 943 -46.53 -14.00 -15.79
CA ALA A 943 -47.24 -12.85 -15.24
C ALA A 943 -47.95 -13.20 -13.91
N ALA A 944 -48.59 -14.36 -13.81
CA ALA A 944 -49.21 -14.81 -12.56
C ALA A 944 -48.18 -15.02 -11.42
N ILE A 945 -47.01 -15.60 -11.72
CA ILE A 945 -45.93 -15.77 -10.74
C ILE A 945 -45.41 -14.42 -10.25
N LEU A 946 -45.31 -13.43 -11.14
CA LEU A 946 -44.87 -12.08 -10.78
C LEU A 946 -45.91 -11.35 -9.95
N SER A 947 -47.20 -11.47 -10.25
CA SER A 947 -48.25 -10.93 -9.39
C SER A 947 -48.17 -11.52 -7.98
N MET A 948 -47.94 -12.83 -7.86
CA MET A 948 -47.72 -13.46 -6.54
C MET A 948 -46.44 -12.93 -5.85
N LEU A 949 -45.38 -12.68 -6.62
CA LEU A 949 -44.14 -12.10 -6.11
C LEU A 949 -44.37 -10.68 -5.57
N ASP A 950 -45.14 -9.87 -6.30
CA ASP A 950 -45.45 -8.48 -5.96
C ASP A 950 -46.40 -8.39 -4.76
N GLU A 951 -47.34 -9.32 -4.61
CA GLU A 951 -48.25 -9.41 -3.46
C GLU A 951 -47.55 -9.86 -2.17
N GLN A 952 -46.41 -10.54 -2.28
CA GLN A 952 -45.64 -11.03 -1.13
C GLN A 952 -44.38 -10.19 -0.89
N GLU A 953 -44.47 -9.26 0.07
CA GLU A 953 -43.31 -8.46 0.53
C GLU A 953 -42.11 -9.34 0.96
N ASN A 954 -42.36 -10.52 1.52
CA ASN A 954 -41.33 -11.43 2.05
C ASN A 954 -40.79 -12.47 1.05
N ALA A 955 -41.11 -12.40 -0.24
CA ALA A 955 -40.70 -13.45 -1.17
C ALA A 955 -39.17 -13.55 -1.41
N GLY A 956 -38.42 -12.47 -1.13
CA GLY A 956 -36.95 -12.46 -1.13
C GLY A 956 -36.27 -13.02 -2.39
N LEU A 957 -35.06 -13.57 -2.23
CA LEU A 957 -34.31 -14.22 -3.32
C LEU A 957 -34.99 -15.48 -3.88
N ALA A 958 -35.68 -16.24 -3.02
CA ALA A 958 -36.34 -17.48 -3.42
C ALA A 958 -37.48 -17.22 -4.43
N GLY A 959 -38.32 -16.21 -4.18
CA GLY A 959 -39.38 -15.83 -5.11
C GLY A 959 -38.84 -15.36 -6.46
N VAL A 960 -37.77 -14.55 -6.44
CA VAL A 960 -37.11 -14.13 -7.68
C VAL A 960 -36.54 -15.32 -8.44
N ALA A 961 -35.92 -16.29 -7.74
CA ALA A 961 -35.40 -17.51 -8.36
C ALA A 961 -36.48 -18.33 -9.07
N VAL A 962 -37.68 -18.43 -8.47
CA VAL A 962 -38.83 -19.09 -9.11
C VAL A 962 -39.26 -18.34 -10.37
N ALA A 963 -39.34 -17.01 -10.32
CA ALA A 963 -39.70 -16.19 -11.48
C ALA A 963 -38.66 -16.31 -12.61
N VAL A 964 -37.36 -16.26 -12.29
CA VAL A 964 -36.26 -16.44 -13.24
C VAL A 964 -36.32 -17.83 -13.88
N ARG A 965 -36.59 -18.88 -13.10
CA ARG A 965 -36.72 -20.25 -13.61
C ARG A 965 -37.92 -20.41 -14.54
N ALA A 966 -39.07 -19.84 -14.19
CA ALA A 966 -40.25 -19.86 -15.05
C ALA A 966 -40.00 -19.12 -16.37
N LEU A 967 -39.33 -17.96 -16.32
CA LEU A 967 -38.94 -17.22 -17.51
C LEU A 967 -37.94 -18.02 -18.37
N ARG A 968 -37.02 -18.75 -17.75
CA ARG A 968 -36.07 -19.64 -18.43
C ARG A 968 -36.74 -20.74 -19.23
N GLU A 969 -37.79 -21.36 -18.70
CA GLU A 969 -38.55 -22.37 -19.43
C GLU A 969 -39.19 -21.79 -20.71
N ILE A 970 -39.67 -20.55 -20.66
CA ILE A 970 -40.26 -19.87 -21.83
C ILE A 970 -39.19 -19.51 -22.87
N VAL A 971 -38.06 -18.98 -22.42
CA VAL A 971 -36.97 -18.57 -23.33
C VAL A 971 -36.30 -19.80 -23.95
N ARG A 972 -36.24 -20.96 -23.26
CA ARG A 972 -35.62 -22.18 -23.79
C ARG A 972 -36.58 -23.12 -24.53
N ALA A 973 -37.89 -22.84 -24.53
CA ALA A 973 -38.84 -23.64 -25.27
C ALA A 973 -38.51 -23.58 -26.78
N PRO A 974 -38.36 -24.72 -27.47
CA PRO A 974 -38.19 -24.74 -28.92
C PRO A 974 -39.43 -24.11 -29.58
N VAL A 975 -39.17 -23.27 -30.59
CA VAL A 975 -40.20 -22.62 -31.41
C VAL A 975 -40.94 -23.66 -32.25
#